data_AF-A0A975IYY9-F1
#
_entry.id   AF-A0A975IYY9-F1
#
_cell.length_a   1.000
_cell.length_b   1.000
_cell.length_c   1.000
_cell.angle_alpha   90.00
_cell.angle_beta   90.00
_cell.angle_gamma   90.00
#
_symmetry.space_group_name_H-M   'P 1'
#
loop_
_entity.id
_entity.type
_entity.pdbx_description
1 polymer ?
#
loop_
_entity_poly.entity_id
_entity_poly.type
_entity_poly.pdbx_seq_one_letter_code
_entity_poly.pdbx_strand_id
1 'polypeptide(L)'
;MKLAMAAAAIAAGLAAEADALSIGVNFRYVYVYNGTTYTGPTIDTGTSDIIDGVPAANWNNMGVIDGAGVSPVAYTGAALTSPGATGVTLDYSAVNSWFLYGGIPAQTDPTFPYFGYLDDSGTGYKVTIHGLSSILAPGEGYRIRAMQSASGGAPGLAPVNVYEGADTTGTQLAKLTNPAVGNGDYVYGDTISSSVLTADTITIKGDPRNGPIRSTLAGLVIETFPLPTATAITWTGSTNQTWDIATTQNWKLQSDSSATVYHDGDIPTFDDTGSGGTISISAAVSPKSLTFTNNSKSYTLTGQSLQADQGLTKSGTGNVTLLNQTVLGGAVSVSQGVLAVGNGTTGTLAASSITLAAGTRLDFNPPASGSLAAPITNDSQVKVLGSGAATLTGAINGAGTVEISRAGTVTMTGAGHGSAFTVKNGATLAAMGGGWATSFFANTTRTIHVESGGTLKTDTHSLGGLGGALYQPVITLDAGATWTLQHEQYFDGGNLLLNGGTVSVAANDFRLLGGTLAVGASSGGSLITGNSMTVFGNATFDVTDGAAAADLTIELPMTESGGARTLTKTGAGTMKLKATSGLTGALSVNTGTLALDGSAAVSAAASVTVASGATLDVSTLTSVFTLTPAQTLSGTGTVNGNMVVDGGLTPGGGSTGQLNVTGILTLDPSSTYSWNLADWTGAAGTGSDAVAATSLNLTATPSNPVTITIGTPGTPANFADASRGFVLVSTTGGITGFDPSAFIINSTQFTAGTGTWAVQVSGNNLVLAYTAAGSSPYDTWIAGYPGLSDTSPGGDPDRDGLSNLVEFLYGTNPGSSVNSVSPEVVYDSSHNMTFAFPQTLEASAMNSRVEYSTNLSSWTTAVNGEAGISIFTIPNYFPNGANAVVVSLPSSLANGGKFFVRLKVTGP
;
A
#
# COMPACT_ATOMS: atom_id res chain seq x y z
N MET A 1 -59.50 1.45 -48.90
CA MET A 1 -58.88 2.52 -48.09
C MET A 1 -57.54 2.09 -47.48
N LYS A 2 -57.46 0.99 -46.70
CA LYS A 2 -56.17 0.44 -46.18
C LYS A 2 -55.14 0.06 -47.27
N LEU A 3 -55.58 -0.51 -48.39
CA LEU A 3 -54.69 -0.80 -49.54
C LEU A 3 -54.15 0.46 -50.24
N ALA A 4 -54.93 1.56 -50.23
CA ALA A 4 -54.55 2.82 -50.86
C ALA A 4 -53.58 3.63 -49.98
N MET A 5 -53.70 3.52 -48.64
CA MET A 5 -52.74 4.11 -47.71
C MET A 5 -51.41 3.35 -47.68
N ALA A 6 -51.42 2.01 -47.79
CA ALA A 6 -50.20 1.23 -47.94
C ALA A 6 -49.49 1.53 -49.28
N ALA A 7 -50.24 1.64 -50.37
CA ALA A 7 -49.69 2.05 -51.67
C ALA A 7 -49.16 3.50 -51.66
N ALA A 8 -49.80 4.41 -50.93
CA ALA A 8 -49.33 5.79 -50.79
C ALA A 8 -48.09 5.92 -49.88
N ALA A 9 -47.96 5.09 -48.84
CA ALA A 9 -46.77 5.02 -48.01
C ALA A 9 -45.59 4.35 -48.74
N ILE A 10 -45.85 3.31 -49.53
CA ILE A 10 -44.86 2.69 -50.43
C ILE A 10 -44.46 3.67 -51.53
N ALA A 11 -45.40 4.43 -52.11
CA ALA A 11 -45.10 5.45 -53.11
C ALA A 11 -44.39 6.68 -52.51
N ALA A 12 -44.65 7.04 -51.25
CA ALA A 12 -43.92 8.10 -50.53
C ALA A 12 -42.51 7.64 -50.12
N GLY A 13 -42.33 6.36 -49.75
CA GLY A 13 -41.02 5.76 -49.52
C GLY A 13 -40.20 5.63 -50.81
N LEU A 14 -40.83 5.24 -51.92
CA LEU A 14 -40.19 5.19 -53.25
C LEU A 14 -39.94 6.58 -53.85
N ALA A 15 -40.76 7.59 -53.52
CA ALA A 15 -40.52 8.97 -53.93
C ALA A 15 -39.42 9.64 -53.10
N ALA A 16 -39.21 9.23 -51.84
CA ALA A 16 -38.12 9.69 -51.00
C ALA A 16 -36.74 9.14 -51.43
N GLU A 17 -36.69 7.98 -52.09
CA GLU A 17 -35.46 7.45 -52.71
C GLU A 17 -35.05 8.18 -54.00
N ALA A 18 -35.89 9.07 -54.56
CA ALA A 18 -35.57 9.81 -55.77
C ALA A 18 -34.60 11.01 -55.53
N ASP A 19 -34.43 11.45 -54.28
CA ASP A 19 -33.55 12.56 -53.88
C ASP A 19 -32.30 12.10 -53.08
N ALA A 20 -32.13 10.78 -52.90
CA ALA A 20 -30.98 10.19 -52.22
C ALA A 20 -29.67 10.42 -53.01
N LEU A 21 -28.67 11.03 -52.38
CA LEU A 21 -27.36 11.22 -53.01
C LEU A 21 -26.59 9.90 -52.96
N SER A 22 -26.32 9.30 -54.12
CA SER A 22 -25.45 8.11 -54.24
C SER A 22 -24.13 8.45 -54.91
N ILE A 23 -23.02 8.10 -54.25
CA ILE A 23 -21.63 8.35 -54.68
C ILE A 23 -20.90 7.00 -54.78
N GLY A 24 -20.27 6.76 -55.92
CA GLY A 24 -19.46 5.57 -56.15
C GLY A 24 -17.98 5.87 -56.01
N VAL A 25 -17.22 4.92 -55.49
CA VAL A 25 -15.75 4.96 -55.41
C VAL A 25 -15.20 3.71 -56.06
N ASN A 26 -14.45 3.88 -57.15
CA ASN A 26 -13.80 2.79 -57.88
C ASN A 26 -12.31 2.79 -57.57
N PHE A 27 -11.82 1.77 -56.86
CA PHE A 27 -10.39 1.61 -56.61
C PHE A 27 -9.70 1.00 -57.83
N ARG A 28 -8.51 1.50 -58.17
CA ARG A 28 -7.79 1.10 -59.39
C ARG A 28 -6.40 0.54 -59.08
N TYR A 29 -5.95 -0.42 -59.89
CA TYR A 29 -4.64 -1.08 -59.79
C TYR A 29 -3.84 -0.94 -61.09
N VAL A 30 -2.51 -1.05 -61.03
CA VAL A 30 -1.64 -1.27 -62.20
C VAL A 30 -0.84 -2.52 -61.93
N TYR A 31 -0.67 -3.38 -62.92
CA TYR A 31 0.24 -4.52 -62.80
C TYR A 31 1.04 -4.73 -64.08
N VAL A 32 2.26 -5.24 -63.92
CA VAL A 32 3.13 -5.61 -65.03
C VAL A 32 3.18 -7.13 -65.14
N TYR A 33 2.80 -7.67 -66.29
CA TYR A 33 2.86 -9.10 -66.58
C TYR A 33 3.54 -9.38 -67.89
N ASN A 34 4.56 -10.24 -67.84
CA ASN A 34 5.45 -10.53 -68.96
C ASN A 34 5.95 -9.27 -69.68
N GLY A 35 6.25 -8.21 -68.92
CA GLY A 35 6.74 -6.93 -69.44
C GLY A 35 5.67 -5.97 -69.97
N THR A 36 4.39 -6.36 -70.01
CA THR A 36 3.27 -5.50 -70.40
C THR A 36 2.60 -4.90 -69.17
N THR A 37 2.43 -3.58 -69.15
CA THR A 37 1.71 -2.88 -68.09
C THR A 37 0.22 -2.87 -68.40
N TYR A 38 -0.60 -3.35 -67.48
CA TYR A 38 -2.06 -3.26 -67.54
C TYR A 38 -2.53 -2.31 -66.44
N THR A 39 -3.45 -1.41 -66.81
CA THR A 39 -4.08 -0.47 -65.88
C THR A 39 -5.52 -0.89 -65.64
N GLY A 40 -5.93 -0.86 -64.38
CA GLY A 40 -7.28 -1.13 -63.94
C GLY A 40 -8.28 -0.20 -64.64
N PRO A 41 -9.44 -0.75 -65.02
CA PRO A 41 -10.45 -0.03 -65.80
C PRO A 41 -10.99 1.20 -65.06
N THR A 42 -11.40 2.19 -65.84
CA THR A 42 -12.15 3.36 -65.35
C THR A 42 -13.61 3.20 -65.68
N ILE A 43 -14.47 3.65 -64.78
CA ILE A 43 -15.87 3.89 -65.10
C ILE A 43 -15.95 5.14 -65.97
N ASP A 44 -16.62 5.04 -67.11
CA ASP A 44 -16.84 6.18 -67.99
C ASP A 44 -17.92 7.09 -67.38
N THR A 45 -17.50 8.18 -66.75
CA THR A 45 -18.38 9.13 -66.06
C THR A 45 -19.17 10.01 -67.02
N GLY A 46 -18.92 9.93 -68.34
CA GLY A 46 -19.61 10.70 -69.37
C GLY A 46 -20.90 10.06 -69.90
N THR A 47 -21.21 8.82 -69.50
CA THR A 47 -22.42 8.11 -69.94
C THR A 47 -23.61 8.39 -69.03
N SER A 48 -24.82 8.07 -69.50
CA SER A 48 -26.06 8.12 -68.70
C SER A 48 -26.33 6.81 -67.96
N ASP A 49 -25.35 5.91 -67.88
CA ASP A 49 -25.55 4.58 -67.31
C ASP A 49 -25.72 4.66 -65.78
N ILE A 50 -26.46 3.71 -65.22
CA ILE A 50 -26.58 3.54 -63.77
C ILE A 50 -25.87 2.25 -63.41
N ILE A 51 -24.91 2.36 -62.52
CA ILE A 51 -23.98 1.31 -62.12
C ILE A 51 -24.17 1.08 -60.62
N ASP A 52 -24.67 -0.09 -60.24
CA ASP A 52 -24.95 -0.47 -58.85
C ASP A 52 -25.79 0.55 -58.06
N GLY A 53 -26.81 1.10 -58.73
CA GLY A 53 -27.70 2.12 -58.17
C GLY A 53 -27.09 3.53 -58.13
N VAL A 54 -25.88 3.72 -58.67
CA VAL A 54 -25.18 5.00 -58.74
C VAL A 54 -25.05 5.46 -60.20
N PRO A 55 -25.49 6.67 -60.57
CA PRO A 55 -25.24 7.22 -61.90
C PRO A 55 -23.74 7.21 -62.25
N ALA A 56 -23.37 6.89 -63.48
CA ALA A 56 -21.97 6.82 -63.92
C ALA A 56 -21.21 8.13 -63.64
N ALA A 57 -21.87 9.28 -63.79
CA ALA A 57 -21.33 10.61 -63.46
C ALA A 57 -20.97 10.80 -61.97
N ASN A 58 -21.54 9.98 -61.07
CA ASN A 58 -21.31 10.03 -59.63
C ASN A 58 -20.20 9.08 -59.14
N TRP A 59 -19.54 8.37 -60.06
CA TRP A 59 -18.41 7.50 -59.73
C TRP A 59 -17.08 8.27 -59.73
N ASN A 60 -16.29 8.03 -58.68
CA ASN A 60 -14.94 8.57 -58.54
C ASN A 60 -13.92 7.48 -58.83
N ASN A 61 -13.20 7.62 -59.93
CA ASN A 61 -12.09 6.73 -60.29
C ASN A 61 -10.84 7.13 -59.52
N MET A 62 -10.45 6.32 -58.53
CA MET A 62 -9.32 6.62 -57.65
C MET A 62 -7.97 6.50 -58.38
N GLY A 63 -6.94 7.14 -57.81
CA GLY A 63 -5.56 7.00 -58.26
C GLY A 63 -5.09 5.56 -58.22
N VAL A 64 -4.20 5.20 -59.15
CA VAL A 64 -3.84 3.80 -59.39
C VAL A 64 -2.71 3.34 -58.47
N ILE A 65 -2.91 2.22 -57.75
CA ILE A 65 -1.87 1.61 -56.92
C ILE A 65 -1.00 0.66 -57.79
N ASP A 66 0.32 0.87 -57.80
CA ASP A 66 1.28 0.06 -58.58
C ASP A 66 1.56 -1.30 -57.89
N GLY A 67 1.36 -2.39 -58.62
CA GLY A 67 1.28 -3.76 -58.12
C GLY A 67 2.54 -4.63 -58.30
N ALA A 68 3.73 -4.07 -58.50
CA ALA A 68 4.94 -4.88 -58.65
C ALA A 68 6.13 -4.40 -57.79
N GLY A 69 6.16 -4.80 -56.51
CA GLY A 69 7.40 -4.84 -55.72
C GLY A 69 7.95 -3.51 -55.22
N VAL A 70 7.14 -2.45 -55.15
CA VAL A 70 7.50 -1.15 -54.56
C VAL A 70 6.74 -0.93 -53.24
N SER A 71 7.35 -0.15 -52.33
CA SER A 71 6.85 0.21 -51.00
C SER A 71 5.36 0.61 -50.99
N PRO A 72 4.59 0.35 -49.90
CA PRO A 72 3.16 0.62 -49.85
C PRO A 72 2.84 2.05 -50.32
N VAL A 73 2.07 2.15 -51.41
CA VAL A 73 1.59 3.43 -51.92
C VAL A 73 0.33 3.77 -51.14
N ALA A 74 0.43 4.76 -50.26
CA ALA A 74 -0.69 5.35 -49.56
C ALA A 74 -1.07 6.66 -50.25
N TYR A 75 -2.34 6.80 -50.61
CA TYR A 75 -2.92 8.07 -51.02
C TYR A 75 -3.54 8.73 -49.80
N THR A 76 -3.25 10.01 -49.61
CA THR A 76 -3.82 10.81 -48.52
C THR A 76 -4.54 12.02 -49.12
N GLY A 77 -5.74 12.32 -48.61
CA GLY A 77 -6.56 13.46 -49.02
C GLY A 77 -7.09 13.40 -50.46
N ALA A 78 -7.37 12.21 -51.00
CA ALA A 78 -7.95 12.09 -52.34
C ALA A 78 -9.41 12.58 -52.33
N ALA A 79 -9.65 13.77 -52.88
CA ALA A 79 -10.98 14.39 -52.91
C ALA A 79 -11.93 13.66 -53.87
N LEU A 80 -13.16 13.45 -53.43
CA LEU A 80 -14.25 13.01 -54.30
C LEU A 80 -14.77 14.23 -55.08
N THR A 81 -14.87 14.08 -56.40
CA THR A 81 -15.19 15.18 -57.32
C THR A 81 -16.53 15.01 -58.03
N SER A 82 -17.18 13.87 -57.82
CA SER A 82 -18.54 13.64 -58.31
C SER A 82 -19.54 14.66 -57.74
N PRO A 83 -20.64 14.94 -58.47
CA PRO A 83 -21.74 15.76 -57.96
C PRO A 83 -22.18 15.32 -56.56
N GLY A 84 -22.37 16.28 -55.65
CA GLY A 84 -22.80 16.03 -54.26
C GLY A 84 -21.71 15.54 -53.29
N ALA A 85 -20.52 15.14 -53.75
CA ALA A 85 -19.45 14.65 -52.87
C ALA A 85 -18.51 15.73 -52.30
N THR A 86 -18.93 17.00 -52.37
CA THR A 86 -18.07 18.15 -52.01
C THR A 86 -17.74 18.12 -50.52
N GLY A 87 -16.45 18.13 -50.17
CA GLY A 87 -15.98 18.08 -48.78
C GLY A 87 -15.60 16.68 -48.31
N VAL A 88 -15.91 15.63 -49.10
CA VAL A 88 -15.50 14.25 -48.81
C VAL A 88 -14.12 13.96 -49.38
N THR A 89 -13.23 13.39 -48.56
CA THR A 89 -11.89 12.96 -48.98
C THR A 89 -11.60 11.54 -48.52
N LEU A 90 -10.71 10.85 -49.23
CA LEU A 90 -10.30 9.48 -48.94
C LEU A 90 -8.80 9.39 -48.68
N ASP A 91 -8.42 8.71 -47.61
CA ASP A 91 -7.10 8.10 -47.47
C ASP A 91 -7.22 6.61 -47.77
N TYR A 92 -6.35 6.06 -48.62
CA TYR A 92 -6.38 4.62 -48.89
C TYR A 92 -4.99 4.05 -49.17
N SER A 93 -4.77 2.83 -48.70
CA SER A 93 -3.48 2.14 -48.80
C SER A 93 -3.64 0.63 -48.92
N ALA A 94 -2.76 -0.01 -49.69
CA ALA A 94 -2.57 -1.45 -49.75
C ALA A 94 -1.08 -1.78 -49.96
N VAL A 95 -0.60 -2.89 -49.37
CA VAL A 95 0.81 -3.33 -49.49
C VAL A 95 1.07 -4.07 -50.80
N ASN A 96 0.08 -4.74 -51.37
CA ASN A 96 0.14 -5.34 -52.71
C ASN A 96 -1.19 -5.06 -53.44
N SER A 97 -1.17 -5.02 -54.78
CA SER A 97 -2.39 -5.15 -55.59
C SER A 97 -2.13 -6.22 -56.65
N TRP A 98 -2.78 -7.36 -56.51
CA TRP A 98 -2.59 -8.50 -57.42
C TRP A 98 -3.64 -8.49 -58.52
N PHE A 99 -3.33 -9.00 -59.71
CA PHE A 99 -4.33 -9.27 -60.76
C PHE A 99 -4.99 -10.64 -60.61
N LEU A 100 -6.25 -10.74 -61.05
CA LEU A 100 -7.10 -11.94 -61.10
C LEU A 100 -6.69 -12.79 -62.32
N TYR A 101 -5.95 -13.88 -62.12
CA TYR A 101 -5.60 -14.77 -63.24
C TYR A 101 -6.82 -15.62 -63.67
N GLY A 102 -7.34 -15.32 -64.86
CA GLY A 102 -8.38 -16.09 -65.53
C GLY A 102 -9.79 -15.63 -65.19
N GLY A 103 -10.48 -15.05 -66.18
CA GLY A 103 -11.88 -14.65 -66.08
C GLY A 103 -12.11 -13.14 -66.09
N ILE A 104 -11.58 -12.44 -67.10
CA ILE A 104 -12.32 -11.29 -67.62
C ILE A 104 -13.52 -11.95 -68.31
N PRO A 105 -14.79 -11.78 -67.87
CA PRO A 105 -15.92 -12.11 -68.72
C PRO A 105 -15.69 -11.37 -70.03
N ALA A 106 -15.76 -12.07 -71.17
CA ALA A 106 -15.48 -11.47 -72.47
C ALA A 106 -16.09 -10.07 -72.57
N GLN A 107 -15.31 -9.14 -73.12
CA GLN A 107 -15.47 -7.67 -73.22
C GLN A 107 -16.79 -7.16 -73.87
N THR A 108 -17.87 -7.94 -73.86
CA THR A 108 -19.08 -7.75 -74.65
C THR A 108 -20.33 -7.43 -73.84
N ASP A 109 -20.25 -7.33 -72.51
CA ASP A 109 -21.38 -6.89 -71.68
C ASP A 109 -21.14 -5.47 -71.13
N PRO A 110 -21.75 -4.43 -71.73
CA PRO A 110 -21.64 -3.05 -71.27
C PRO A 110 -22.40 -2.78 -69.94
N THR A 111 -23.08 -3.77 -69.37
CA THR A 111 -23.86 -3.60 -68.13
C THR A 111 -23.11 -3.96 -66.85
N PHE A 112 -21.89 -4.50 -66.94
CA PHE A 112 -21.08 -4.83 -65.77
C PHE A 112 -19.91 -3.85 -65.58
N PRO A 113 -19.89 -3.03 -64.51
CA PRO A 113 -18.75 -2.17 -64.21
C PRO A 113 -17.52 -2.99 -63.83
N TYR A 114 -16.43 -2.75 -64.54
CA TYR A 114 -15.15 -3.36 -64.19
C TYR A 114 -14.52 -2.56 -63.04
N PHE A 115 -14.50 -3.13 -61.83
CA PHE A 115 -13.83 -2.51 -60.68
C PHE A 115 -12.40 -3.05 -60.53
N GLY A 116 -11.44 -2.18 -60.25
CA GLY A 116 -10.14 -2.61 -59.70
C GLY A 116 -10.29 -2.97 -58.23
N TYR A 117 -9.25 -3.49 -57.57
CA TYR A 117 -9.35 -3.81 -56.13
C TYR A 117 -8.05 -3.61 -55.36
N LEU A 118 -8.20 -3.25 -54.09
CA LEU A 118 -7.16 -3.32 -53.06
C LEU A 118 -7.04 -4.80 -52.64
N ASP A 119 -5.85 -5.44 -52.69
CA ASP A 119 -5.65 -6.85 -52.25
C ASP A 119 -4.37 -7.01 -51.43
N ASP A 120 -4.50 -6.99 -50.11
CA ASP A 120 -3.34 -7.00 -49.21
C ASP A 120 -3.15 -8.37 -48.54
N SER A 121 -2.01 -9.01 -48.82
CA SER A 121 -1.61 -10.29 -48.22
C SER A 121 -0.92 -10.17 -46.86
N GLY A 122 -0.55 -8.95 -46.45
CA GLY A 122 0.12 -8.60 -45.21
C GLY A 122 -0.88 -8.14 -44.14
N THR A 123 -0.94 -6.83 -43.86
CA THR A 123 -1.77 -6.25 -42.78
C THR A 123 -3.24 -6.04 -43.14
N GLY A 124 -3.65 -6.33 -44.37
CA GLY A 124 -4.99 -6.00 -44.88
C GLY A 124 -5.03 -4.59 -45.50
N TYR A 125 -6.05 -4.31 -46.33
CA TYR A 125 -6.24 -2.98 -46.93
C TYR A 125 -6.87 -2.01 -45.93
N LYS A 126 -6.71 -0.71 -46.19
CA LYS A 126 -7.37 0.34 -45.41
C LYS A 126 -7.86 1.48 -46.29
N VAL A 127 -9.10 1.93 -46.03
CA VAL A 127 -9.72 3.14 -46.61
C VAL A 127 -10.27 3.97 -45.45
N THR A 128 -10.01 5.27 -45.43
CA THR A 128 -10.55 6.21 -44.45
C THR A 128 -11.28 7.31 -45.19
N ILE A 129 -12.59 7.44 -44.95
CA ILE A 129 -13.46 8.47 -45.48
C ILE A 129 -13.50 9.61 -44.47
N HIS A 130 -13.25 10.83 -44.91
CA HIS A 130 -13.32 12.04 -44.07
C HIS A 130 -14.37 12.99 -44.61
N GLY A 131 -15.01 13.76 -43.72
CA GLY A 131 -15.92 14.84 -44.09
C GLY A 131 -17.29 14.35 -44.57
N LEU A 132 -17.73 13.16 -44.16
CA LEU A 132 -19.00 12.59 -44.60
C LEU A 132 -20.22 13.41 -44.13
N SER A 133 -20.09 14.15 -43.03
CA SER A 133 -21.11 15.07 -42.52
C SER A 133 -21.42 16.21 -43.48
N SER A 134 -20.46 16.58 -44.34
CA SER A 134 -20.61 17.68 -45.30
C SER A 134 -21.64 17.40 -46.40
N ILE A 135 -22.00 16.13 -46.59
CA ILE A 135 -22.95 15.68 -47.61
C ILE A 135 -24.31 15.24 -47.04
N LEU A 136 -24.52 15.35 -45.71
CA LEU A 136 -25.78 14.98 -45.06
C LEU A 136 -26.64 16.22 -44.81
N ALA A 137 -27.86 16.24 -45.37
CA ALA A 137 -28.83 17.25 -45.00
C ALA A 137 -29.41 16.98 -43.59
N PRO A 138 -29.97 18.00 -42.90
CA PRO A 138 -30.62 17.78 -41.62
C PRO A 138 -31.74 16.72 -41.69
N GLY A 139 -31.59 15.64 -40.92
CA GLY A 139 -32.55 14.54 -40.92
C GLY A 139 -32.29 13.46 -41.98
N GLU A 140 -31.14 13.49 -42.64
CA GLU A 140 -30.67 12.38 -43.48
C GLU A 140 -29.71 11.46 -42.71
N GLY A 141 -29.76 10.17 -43.04
CA GLY A 141 -28.76 9.19 -42.68
C GLY A 141 -27.88 8.86 -43.88
N TYR A 142 -26.87 8.02 -43.64
CA TYR A 142 -26.00 7.50 -44.69
C TYR A 142 -25.93 5.97 -44.67
N ARG A 143 -25.67 5.41 -45.85
CA ARG A 143 -25.36 3.99 -46.05
C ARG A 143 -24.04 3.84 -46.78
N ILE A 144 -23.19 2.93 -46.31
CA ILE A 144 -21.97 2.55 -47.01
C ILE A 144 -22.05 1.08 -47.40
N ARG A 145 -21.88 0.77 -48.68
CA ARG A 145 -21.75 -0.59 -49.19
C ARG A 145 -20.31 -0.85 -49.58
N ALA A 146 -19.71 -1.89 -49.00
CA ALA A 146 -18.40 -2.36 -49.38
C ALA A 146 -18.52 -3.43 -50.46
N MET A 147 -17.86 -3.23 -51.59
CA MET A 147 -17.83 -4.19 -52.70
C MET A 147 -16.59 -5.06 -52.60
N GLN A 148 -16.76 -6.36 -52.39
CA GLN A 148 -15.67 -7.32 -52.37
C GLN A 148 -15.73 -8.25 -53.60
N SER A 149 -14.58 -8.76 -54.04
CA SER A 149 -14.49 -9.69 -55.17
C SER A 149 -13.33 -10.68 -55.02
N ALA A 150 -13.45 -11.91 -55.54
CA ALA A 150 -12.43 -12.95 -55.41
C ALA A 150 -12.00 -13.56 -56.76
N SER A 151 -10.73 -14.03 -56.83
CA SER A 151 -10.17 -14.82 -57.95
C SER A 151 -10.14 -16.31 -57.66
N GLY A 152 -10.19 -17.10 -58.73
CA GLY A 152 -9.45 -18.37 -58.84
C GLY A 152 -9.92 -19.49 -57.93
N GLY A 153 -11.23 -19.54 -57.60
CA GLY A 153 -11.78 -20.56 -56.72
C GLY A 153 -11.34 -20.40 -55.26
N ALA A 154 -11.02 -19.18 -54.83
CA ALA A 154 -10.75 -18.89 -53.43
C ALA A 154 -11.95 -19.32 -52.55
N PRO A 155 -11.73 -20.05 -51.45
CA PRO A 155 -12.80 -20.60 -50.63
C PRO A 155 -13.51 -19.55 -49.75
N GLY A 156 -13.18 -18.25 -49.89
CA GLY A 156 -13.82 -17.17 -49.12
C GLY A 156 -13.11 -15.81 -49.21
N LEU A 157 -13.80 -14.79 -48.68
CA LEU A 157 -13.32 -13.41 -48.51
C LEU A 157 -12.99 -13.15 -47.03
N ALA A 158 -11.94 -12.37 -46.77
CA ALA A 158 -11.60 -11.91 -45.44
C ALA A 158 -12.66 -10.90 -44.98
N PRO A 159 -13.00 -10.87 -43.68
CA PRO A 159 -13.98 -9.93 -43.18
C PRO A 159 -13.61 -8.48 -43.45
N VAL A 160 -14.63 -7.65 -43.76
CA VAL A 160 -14.49 -6.19 -43.80
C VAL A 160 -14.93 -5.64 -42.47
N ASN A 161 -14.05 -4.91 -41.82
CA ASN A 161 -14.32 -4.22 -40.57
C ASN A 161 -14.52 -2.74 -40.87
N VAL A 162 -15.60 -2.15 -40.38
CA VAL A 162 -15.85 -0.71 -40.51
C VAL A 162 -15.89 -0.08 -39.15
N TYR A 163 -15.21 1.05 -39.01
CA TYR A 163 -15.01 1.78 -37.78
C TYR A 163 -15.40 3.25 -37.98
N GLU A 164 -15.95 3.85 -36.94
CA GLU A 164 -16.04 5.29 -36.81
C GLU A 164 -14.78 5.83 -36.12
N GLY A 165 -14.10 6.81 -36.74
CA GLY A 165 -12.81 7.31 -36.28
C GLY A 165 -11.63 6.44 -36.71
N ALA A 166 -10.51 6.53 -35.98
CA ALA A 166 -9.23 5.93 -36.37
C ALA A 166 -9.14 4.40 -36.09
N ASP A 167 -8.67 3.63 -37.08
CA ASP A 167 -8.31 2.19 -37.09
C ASP A 167 -8.59 1.34 -35.83
N THR A 168 -7.76 1.44 -34.79
CA THR A 168 -7.76 0.51 -33.63
C THR A 168 -8.28 1.15 -32.33
N THR A 169 -8.62 2.43 -32.35
CA THR A 169 -9.17 3.17 -31.21
C THR A 169 -10.59 3.68 -31.45
N GLY A 170 -11.06 3.62 -32.70
CA GLY A 170 -12.41 3.95 -33.12
C GLY A 170 -13.43 2.86 -32.83
N THR A 171 -14.71 3.22 -32.89
CA THR A 171 -15.82 2.30 -32.62
C THR A 171 -16.07 1.43 -33.84
N GLN A 172 -15.91 0.11 -33.74
CA GLN A 172 -16.29 -0.79 -34.83
C GLN A 172 -17.80 -0.74 -35.06
N LEU A 173 -18.23 -0.27 -36.22
CA LEU A 173 -19.64 -0.15 -36.61
C LEU A 173 -20.18 -1.44 -37.22
N ALA A 174 -19.36 -2.17 -37.98
CA ALA A 174 -19.75 -3.42 -38.62
C ALA A 174 -18.58 -4.36 -38.85
N LYS A 175 -18.89 -5.66 -38.90
CA LYS A 175 -17.99 -6.71 -39.39
C LYS A 175 -18.73 -7.55 -40.45
N LEU A 176 -18.40 -7.32 -41.70
CA LEU A 176 -18.99 -8.02 -42.84
C LEU A 176 -18.27 -9.33 -43.07
N THR A 177 -18.98 -10.44 -42.89
CA THR A 177 -18.50 -11.78 -43.25
C THR A 177 -19.28 -12.27 -44.46
N ASN A 178 -18.64 -12.22 -45.62
CA ASN A 178 -19.26 -12.67 -46.87
C ASN A 178 -18.91 -14.13 -47.19
N PRO A 179 -19.86 -14.91 -47.77
CA PRO A 179 -19.63 -16.29 -48.16
C PRO A 179 -18.62 -16.40 -49.33
N ALA A 180 -18.20 -17.63 -49.63
CA ALA A 180 -17.44 -17.93 -50.84
C ALA A 180 -18.19 -17.46 -52.10
N VAL A 181 -17.45 -16.86 -53.03
CA VAL A 181 -17.96 -16.47 -54.35
C VAL A 181 -17.22 -17.15 -55.48
N GLY A 182 -17.95 -17.31 -56.60
CA GLY A 182 -17.38 -17.74 -57.86
C GLY A 182 -16.33 -16.76 -58.38
N ASN A 183 -15.48 -17.24 -59.27
CA ASN A 183 -14.41 -16.44 -59.85
C ASN A 183 -14.98 -15.30 -60.70
N GLY A 184 -14.70 -14.05 -60.32
CA GLY A 184 -15.21 -12.87 -61.03
C GLY A 184 -16.56 -12.35 -60.54
N ASP A 185 -17.15 -12.96 -59.51
CA ASP A 185 -18.39 -12.45 -58.89
C ASP A 185 -18.08 -11.38 -57.82
N TYR A 186 -18.99 -10.40 -57.69
CA TYR A 186 -18.96 -9.39 -56.64
C TYR A 186 -19.92 -9.76 -55.51
N VAL A 187 -19.49 -9.59 -54.26
CA VAL A 187 -20.38 -9.62 -53.09
C VAL A 187 -20.45 -8.25 -52.47
N TYR A 188 -21.66 -7.79 -52.25
CA TYR A 188 -21.93 -6.58 -51.49
C TYR A 188 -22.10 -6.97 -50.03
N GLY A 189 -21.33 -6.33 -49.15
CA GLY A 189 -21.70 -6.24 -47.75
C GLY A 189 -22.39 -4.90 -47.50
N ASP A 190 -23.65 -4.94 -47.09
CA ASP A 190 -24.35 -3.75 -46.59
C ASP A 190 -23.80 -3.44 -45.21
N THR A 191 -23.11 -2.31 -45.10
CA THR A 191 -22.25 -2.12 -43.94
C THR A 191 -22.97 -1.43 -42.81
N ILE A 192 -23.70 -0.34 -43.06
CA ILE A 192 -24.25 0.52 -42.00
C ILE A 192 -25.40 1.33 -42.58
N SER A 193 -26.53 1.48 -41.88
CA SER A 193 -27.48 2.58 -42.07
C SER A 193 -27.44 3.41 -40.78
N SER A 194 -26.77 4.56 -40.77
CA SER A 194 -26.58 5.37 -39.55
C SER A 194 -26.99 6.81 -39.79
N SER A 195 -27.62 7.41 -38.78
CA SER A 195 -27.97 8.82 -38.67
C SER A 195 -26.97 9.63 -37.84
N VAL A 196 -25.89 8.99 -37.36
CA VAL A 196 -24.87 9.60 -36.49
C VAL A 196 -23.47 9.47 -37.09
N LEU A 197 -22.79 10.61 -37.18
CA LEU A 197 -21.34 10.73 -37.33
C LEU A 197 -20.76 11.45 -36.11
N THR A 198 -20.17 10.72 -35.16
CA THR A 198 -19.52 11.25 -33.97
C THR A 198 -18.09 11.75 -34.22
N ALA A 199 -17.39 11.18 -35.22
CA ALA A 199 -15.99 11.52 -35.55
C ALA A 199 -15.80 12.09 -36.96
N ASP A 200 -16.88 12.26 -37.73
CA ASP A 200 -16.89 12.66 -39.14
C ASP A 200 -15.90 11.91 -40.05
N THR A 201 -15.55 10.69 -39.62
CA THR A 201 -14.52 9.86 -40.24
C THR A 201 -14.95 8.41 -40.18
N ILE A 202 -14.91 7.69 -41.30
CA ILE A 202 -15.22 6.26 -41.39
C ILE A 202 -14.01 5.49 -41.91
N THR A 203 -13.45 4.57 -41.12
CA THR A 203 -12.37 3.68 -41.53
C THR A 203 -12.91 2.31 -41.92
N ILE A 204 -12.57 1.82 -43.12
CA ILE A 204 -12.93 0.51 -43.67
C ILE A 204 -11.63 -0.28 -43.85
N LYS A 205 -11.58 -1.50 -43.30
CA LYS A 205 -10.37 -2.33 -43.25
C LYS A 205 -10.67 -3.81 -43.50
N GLY A 206 -9.87 -4.43 -44.37
CA GLY A 206 -9.87 -5.88 -44.53
C GLY A 206 -9.01 -6.56 -43.47
N ASP A 207 -9.46 -7.68 -42.91
CA ASP A 207 -8.58 -8.54 -42.12
C ASP A 207 -7.42 -9.07 -43.00
N PRO A 208 -6.22 -9.29 -42.44
CA PRO A 208 -5.12 -9.95 -43.13
C PRO A 208 -5.54 -11.21 -43.89
N ARG A 209 -4.96 -11.42 -45.06
CA ARG A 209 -5.15 -12.64 -45.84
C ARG A 209 -4.77 -13.87 -45.01
N ASN A 210 -5.69 -14.83 -44.88
CA ASN A 210 -5.45 -16.11 -44.19
C ASN A 210 -5.47 -17.29 -45.17
N GLY A 211 -4.29 -17.73 -45.60
CA GLY A 211 -4.15 -18.81 -46.57
C GLY A 211 -4.83 -18.50 -47.91
N PRO A 212 -5.82 -19.30 -48.36
CA PRO A 212 -6.49 -19.11 -49.64
C PRO A 212 -7.61 -18.04 -49.61
N ILE A 213 -8.05 -17.59 -48.44
CA ILE A 213 -9.04 -16.50 -48.27
C ILE A 213 -8.43 -15.18 -48.73
N ARG A 214 -9.15 -14.36 -49.51
CA ARG A 214 -8.65 -13.09 -50.09
C ARG A 214 -9.10 -11.88 -49.28
N SER A 215 -8.24 -10.87 -49.12
CA SER A 215 -8.60 -9.59 -48.45
C SER A 215 -8.74 -8.49 -49.50
N THR A 216 -9.92 -8.39 -50.11
CA THR A 216 -10.16 -7.49 -51.24
C THR A 216 -11.21 -6.42 -50.98
N LEU A 217 -11.03 -5.25 -51.60
CA LEU A 217 -12.05 -4.20 -51.72
C LEU A 217 -12.00 -3.60 -53.13
N ALA A 218 -13.08 -3.76 -53.88
CA ALA A 218 -13.18 -3.33 -55.26
C ALA A 218 -13.72 -1.90 -55.40
N GLY A 219 -14.63 -1.52 -54.51
CA GLY A 219 -15.26 -0.22 -54.52
C GLY A 219 -16.11 0.03 -53.30
N LEU A 220 -16.63 1.26 -53.21
CA LEU A 220 -17.59 1.67 -52.19
C LEU A 220 -18.78 2.35 -52.87
N VAL A 221 -19.98 2.13 -52.33
CA VAL A 221 -21.11 3.04 -52.54
C VAL A 221 -21.38 3.77 -51.24
N ILE A 222 -21.52 5.09 -51.32
CA ILE A 222 -21.98 5.94 -50.24
C ILE A 222 -23.34 6.48 -50.67
N GLU A 223 -24.39 6.25 -49.89
CA GLU A 223 -25.73 6.77 -50.15
C GLU A 223 -26.19 7.64 -48.98
N THR A 224 -26.93 8.70 -49.25
CA THR A 224 -27.69 9.42 -48.23
C THR A 224 -29.18 9.10 -48.39
N PHE A 225 -29.93 9.13 -47.30
CA PHE A 225 -31.38 8.89 -47.35
C PHE A 225 -32.10 9.72 -46.29
N PRO A 226 -33.29 10.25 -46.59
CA PRO A 226 -34.11 10.92 -45.59
C PRO A 226 -34.55 9.91 -44.52
N LEU A 227 -34.37 10.27 -43.25
CA LEU A 227 -34.85 9.45 -42.15
C LEU A 227 -36.37 9.60 -42.03
N PRO A 228 -37.10 8.51 -41.72
CA PRO A 228 -38.50 8.60 -41.33
C PRO A 228 -38.68 9.59 -40.18
N THR A 229 -39.82 10.29 -40.12
CA THR A 229 -40.16 11.06 -38.92
C THR A 229 -40.23 10.11 -37.74
N ALA A 230 -39.44 10.38 -36.69
CA ALA A 230 -39.28 9.50 -35.55
C ALA A 230 -40.65 9.12 -34.96
N THR A 231 -41.00 7.84 -35.07
CA THR A 231 -42.30 7.34 -34.59
C THR A 231 -42.11 6.60 -33.28
N ALA A 232 -42.89 6.98 -32.27
CA ALA A 232 -42.85 6.31 -30.98
C ALA A 232 -43.61 4.98 -31.03
N ILE A 233 -42.90 3.89 -30.76
CA ILE A 233 -43.41 2.52 -30.82
C ILE A 233 -43.16 1.78 -29.50
N THR A 234 -44.03 0.84 -29.16
CA THR A 234 -43.89 0.01 -27.95
C THR A 234 -43.74 -1.45 -28.33
N TRP A 235 -42.76 -2.12 -27.73
CA TRP A 235 -42.54 -3.55 -27.93
C TRP A 235 -43.76 -4.34 -27.44
N THR A 236 -44.25 -5.26 -28.26
CA THR A 236 -45.29 -6.22 -27.89
C THR A 236 -44.74 -7.64 -27.86
N GLY A 237 -43.83 -7.99 -28.78
CA GLY A 237 -43.35 -9.36 -28.98
C GLY A 237 -44.47 -10.35 -29.31
N SER A 238 -45.57 -9.86 -29.89
CA SER A 238 -46.78 -10.65 -30.11
C SER A 238 -46.62 -11.75 -31.15
N THR A 239 -45.67 -11.60 -32.08
CA THR A 239 -45.39 -12.60 -33.12
C THR A 239 -44.24 -13.51 -32.69
N ASN A 240 -43.12 -12.93 -32.27
CA ASN A 240 -41.94 -13.64 -31.77
C ASN A 240 -41.01 -12.66 -31.00
N GLN A 241 -39.82 -13.13 -30.63
CA GLN A 241 -38.80 -12.34 -29.90
C GLN A 241 -37.74 -11.69 -30.81
N THR A 242 -38.01 -11.55 -32.10
CA THR A 242 -37.07 -10.96 -33.07
C THR A 242 -37.33 -9.47 -33.24
N TRP A 243 -36.28 -8.66 -33.12
CA TRP A 243 -36.28 -7.27 -33.56
C TRP A 243 -35.61 -7.21 -34.93
N ASP A 244 -36.44 -7.05 -35.96
CA ASP A 244 -36.07 -6.90 -37.36
C ASP A 244 -36.59 -5.57 -37.93
N ILE A 245 -36.17 -5.23 -39.14
CA ILE A 245 -36.50 -3.97 -39.81
C ILE A 245 -37.61 -4.22 -40.82
N ALA A 246 -38.69 -3.46 -40.71
CA ALA A 246 -39.81 -3.40 -41.66
C ALA A 246 -40.54 -4.74 -41.94
N THR A 247 -40.27 -5.82 -41.19
CA THR A 247 -40.81 -7.16 -41.47
C THR A 247 -41.81 -7.66 -40.43
N THR A 248 -41.41 -7.82 -39.16
CA THR A 248 -42.27 -8.48 -38.16
C THR A 248 -43.05 -7.47 -37.33
N GLN A 249 -44.37 -7.68 -37.22
CA GLN A 249 -45.25 -6.85 -36.37
C GLN A 249 -45.13 -7.21 -34.89
N ASN A 250 -43.94 -7.00 -34.32
CA ASN A 250 -43.68 -7.13 -32.89
C ASN A 250 -43.87 -5.82 -32.13
N TRP A 251 -44.34 -4.75 -32.79
CA TRP A 251 -44.46 -3.42 -32.23
C TRP A 251 -45.91 -2.91 -32.32
N LYS A 252 -46.24 -1.90 -31.51
CA LYS A 252 -47.46 -1.09 -31.66
C LYS A 252 -47.13 0.40 -31.67
N LEU A 253 -47.87 1.20 -32.43
CA LEU A 253 -47.76 2.65 -32.39
C LEU A 253 -48.21 3.18 -31.02
N GLN A 254 -47.48 4.12 -30.43
CA GLN A 254 -47.93 4.76 -29.18
C GLN A 254 -49.11 5.72 -29.38
N SER A 255 -49.30 6.23 -30.60
CA SER A 255 -50.37 7.17 -30.93
C SER A 255 -51.76 6.53 -30.86
N ASP A 256 -51.91 5.28 -31.30
CA ASP A 256 -53.22 4.62 -31.42
C ASP A 256 -53.22 3.12 -31.06
N SER A 257 -52.10 2.56 -30.59
CA SER A 257 -51.92 1.14 -30.24
C SER A 257 -52.09 0.15 -31.40
N SER A 258 -52.14 0.60 -32.66
CA SER A 258 -52.20 -0.30 -33.81
C SER A 258 -50.87 -1.06 -34.00
N ALA A 259 -50.96 -2.32 -34.46
CA ALA A 259 -49.79 -3.15 -34.73
C ALA A 259 -48.94 -2.54 -35.86
N THR A 260 -47.62 -2.53 -35.65
CA THR A 260 -46.64 -1.95 -36.59
C THR A 260 -45.34 -2.75 -36.58
N VAL A 261 -44.48 -2.46 -37.53
CA VAL A 261 -43.08 -2.91 -37.63
C VAL A 261 -42.16 -1.79 -37.15
N TYR A 262 -40.89 -2.12 -36.90
CA TYR A 262 -39.84 -1.13 -36.60
C TYR A 262 -39.20 -0.62 -37.89
N HIS A 263 -38.92 0.68 -37.94
CA HIS A 263 -38.03 1.31 -38.92
C HIS A 263 -36.91 2.07 -38.21
N ASP A 264 -35.76 2.20 -38.85
CA ASP A 264 -34.68 3.03 -38.32
C ASP A 264 -35.15 4.48 -38.15
N GLY A 265 -34.68 5.11 -37.07
CA GLY A 265 -35.18 6.41 -36.60
C GLY A 265 -36.43 6.35 -35.71
N ASP A 266 -37.07 5.18 -35.52
CA ASP A 266 -38.16 5.05 -34.54
C ASP A 266 -37.68 5.23 -33.10
N ILE A 267 -38.61 5.44 -32.16
CA ILE A 267 -38.35 5.55 -30.72
C ILE A 267 -38.97 4.33 -30.00
N PRO A 268 -38.22 3.22 -29.87
CA PRO A 268 -38.63 2.05 -29.11
C PRO A 268 -38.86 2.30 -27.62
N THR A 269 -39.99 1.82 -27.11
CA THR A 269 -40.30 1.70 -25.69
C THR A 269 -40.54 0.24 -25.29
N PHE A 270 -39.88 -0.20 -24.23
CA PHE A 270 -40.06 -1.51 -23.61
C PHE A 270 -40.69 -1.35 -22.23
N ASP A 271 -41.96 -1.72 -22.11
CA ASP A 271 -42.75 -1.60 -20.88
C ASP A 271 -43.29 -2.96 -20.41
N ASP A 272 -44.14 -2.98 -19.38
CA ASP A 272 -44.75 -4.22 -18.90
C ASP A 272 -45.89 -4.75 -19.80
N THR A 273 -46.31 -4.02 -20.85
CA THR A 273 -47.31 -4.49 -21.82
C THR A 273 -46.71 -5.41 -22.88
N GLY A 274 -45.41 -5.30 -23.15
CA GLY A 274 -44.67 -6.19 -24.06
C GLY A 274 -44.36 -7.57 -23.48
N SER A 275 -43.94 -8.53 -24.31
CA SER A 275 -43.68 -9.92 -23.89
C SER A 275 -42.58 -10.11 -22.82
N GLY A 276 -41.65 -9.15 -22.68
CA GLY A 276 -40.45 -9.31 -21.84
C GLY A 276 -39.44 -10.29 -22.43
N GLY A 277 -38.40 -10.61 -21.65
CA GLY A 277 -37.43 -11.66 -21.98
C GLY A 277 -36.31 -11.22 -22.92
N THR A 278 -35.70 -12.18 -23.59
CA THR A 278 -34.60 -11.95 -24.54
C THR A 278 -35.14 -11.59 -25.91
N ILE A 279 -34.69 -10.46 -26.45
CA ILE A 279 -35.03 -9.94 -27.78
C ILE A 279 -33.79 -10.04 -28.65
N SER A 280 -33.92 -10.74 -29.78
CA SER A 280 -32.85 -10.98 -30.73
C SER A 280 -32.91 -9.97 -31.87
N ILE A 281 -31.94 -9.07 -31.94
CA ILE A 281 -31.73 -8.13 -33.02
C ILE A 281 -31.13 -8.90 -34.20
N SER A 282 -31.91 -9.11 -35.26
CA SER A 282 -31.51 -9.98 -36.39
C SER A 282 -30.67 -9.27 -37.46
N ALA A 283 -30.77 -7.94 -37.53
CA ALA A 283 -29.97 -7.06 -38.38
C ALA A 283 -29.60 -5.81 -37.57
N ALA A 284 -28.49 -5.13 -37.89
CA ALA A 284 -28.10 -3.93 -37.16
C ALA A 284 -29.24 -2.89 -37.22
N VAL A 285 -29.59 -2.29 -36.07
CA VAL A 285 -30.72 -1.34 -35.95
C VAL A 285 -30.24 0.02 -35.47
N SER A 286 -30.86 1.09 -35.99
CA SER A 286 -30.52 2.48 -35.69
C SER A 286 -31.71 3.29 -35.15
N PRO A 287 -32.17 3.04 -33.91
CA PRO A 287 -33.30 3.77 -33.33
C PRO A 287 -32.91 5.22 -32.98
N LYS A 288 -33.89 6.11 -32.85
CA LYS A 288 -33.62 7.48 -32.37
C LYS A 288 -33.18 7.52 -30.92
N SER A 289 -33.83 6.74 -30.06
CA SER A 289 -33.50 6.61 -28.63
C SER A 289 -34.09 5.32 -28.07
N LEU A 290 -33.69 4.92 -26.87
CA LEU A 290 -34.24 3.74 -26.19
C LEU A 290 -34.93 4.13 -24.89
N THR A 291 -36.16 3.67 -24.70
CA THR A 291 -36.89 3.85 -23.45
C THR A 291 -37.28 2.50 -22.84
N PHE A 292 -36.94 2.31 -21.58
CA PHE A 292 -37.35 1.16 -20.78
C PHE A 292 -38.13 1.68 -19.56
N THR A 293 -39.38 1.25 -19.40
CA THR A 293 -40.28 1.64 -18.28
C THR A 293 -40.79 0.42 -17.51
N ASN A 294 -40.12 -0.72 -17.67
CA ASN A 294 -40.49 -2.02 -17.12
C ASN A 294 -40.28 -2.12 -15.60
N ASN A 295 -41.26 -2.68 -14.91
CA ASN A 295 -41.28 -2.87 -13.45
C ASN A 295 -41.26 -4.36 -13.08
N SER A 296 -42.14 -5.14 -13.69
CA SER A 296 -42.33 -6.58 -13.40
C SER A 296 -41.61 -7.47 -14.40
N LYS A 297 -41.45 -7.01 -15.65
CA LYS A 297 -40.73 -7.70 -16.70
C LYS A 297 -39.26 -7.27 -16.73
N SER A 298 -38.41 -8.14 -17.26
CA SER A 298 -37.01 -7.83 -17.56
C SER A 298 -36.77 -8.00 -19.05
N TYR A 299 -35.88 -7.19 -19.61
CA TYR A 299 -35.55 -7.20 -21.04
C TYR A 299 -34.06 -7.44 -21.26
N THR A 300 -33.73 -8.35 -22.17
CA THR A 300 -32.36 -8.61 -22.59
C THR A 300 -32.25 -8.38 -24.09
N LEU A 301 -31.41 -7.45 -24.53
CA LEU A 301 -31.11 -7.25 -25.95
C LEU A 301 -29.87 -8.06 -26.34
N THR A 302 -29.95 -8.82 -27.43
CA THR A 302 -28.85 -9.64 -27.96
C THR A 302 -28.86 -9.64 -29.49
N GLY A 303 -27.82 -10.16 -30.13
CA GLY A 303 -27.72 -10.25 -31.58
C GLY A 303 -26.84 -9.15 -32.17
N GLN A 304 -27.27 -8.59 -33.30
CA GLN A 304 -26.53 -7.58 -34.06
C GLN A 304 -26.43 -6.24 -33.31
N SER A 305 -25.60 -5.32 -33.82
CA SER A 305 -25.35 -4.02 -33.21
C SER A 305 -26.60 -3.14 -33.13
N LEU A 306 -26.65 -2.29 -32.10
CA LEU A 306 -27.66 -1.26 -31.94
C LEU A 306 -26.95 0.09 -31.83
N GLN A 307 -27.30 1.02 -32.71
CA GLN A 307 -26.74 2.37 -32.74
C GLN A 307 -27.86 3.40 -32.58
N ALA A 308 -28.02 3.98 -31.39
CA ALA A 308 -29.04 4.99 -31.18
C ALA A 308 -28.51 6.42 -31.34
N ASP A 309 -29.30 7.30 -31.98
CA ASP A 309 -28.95 8.72 -32.14
C ASP A 309 -28.78 9.44 -30.80
N GLN A 310 -29.68 9.16 -29.87
CA GLN A 310 -29.72 9.77 -28.56
C GLN A 310 -29.45 8.72 -27.47
N GLY A 311 -29.88 9.04 -26.25
CA GLY A 311 -29.62 8.25 -25.06
C GLY A 311 -30.54 7.05 -24.84
N LEU A 312 -30.27 6.37 -23.73
CA LEU A 312 -31.11 5.33 -23.15
C LEU A 312 -31.70 5.84 -21.84
N THR A 313 -33.02 5.77 -21.70
CA THR A 313 -33.72 6.05 -20.44
C THR A 313 -34.24 4.76 -19.83
N LYS A 314 -33.79 4.45 -18.62
CA LYS A 314 -34.30 3.35 -17.81
C LYS A 314 -35.06 3.89 -16.60
N SER A 315 -36.35 3.59 -16.57
CA SER A 315 -37.28 3.84 -15.48
C SER A 315 -38.03 2.54 -15.15
N GLY A 316 -38.61 2.45 -13.96
CA GLY A 316 -39.20 1.22 -13.43
C GLY A 316 -38.19 0.25 -12.80
N THR A 317 -38.68 -0.67 -11.97
CA THR A 317 -37.87 -1.54 -11.12
C THR A 317 -37.29 -2.78 -11.82
N GLY A 318 -37.76 -3.13 -13.01
CA GLY A 318 -37.33 -4.32 -13.74
C GLY A 318 -35.91 -4.18 -14.30
N ASN A 319 -35.26 -5.28 -14.64
CA ASN A 319 -33.88 -5.27 -15.13
C ASN A 319 -33.82 -5.08 -16.65
N VAL A 320 -32.77 -4.42 -17.13
CA VAL A 320 -32.40 -4.39 -18.56
C VAL A 320 -30.99 -4.92 -18.71
N THR A 321 -30.77 -5.80 -19.68
CA THR A 321 -29.45 -6.37 -19.97
C THR A 321 -29.09 -6.16 -21.44
N LEU A 322 -27.93 -5.57 -21.70
CA LEU A 322 -27.41 -5.33 -23.05
C LEU A 322 -26.30 -6.35 -23.33
N LEU A 323 -26.57 -7.32 -24.20
CA LEU A 323 -25.62 -8.36 -24.64
C LEU A 323 -25.10 -8.15 -26.06
N ASN A 324 -25.71 -7.25 -26.82
CA ASN A 324 -25.21 -6.80 -28.11
C ASN A 324 -24.22 -5.63 -27.96
N GLN A 325 -23.53 -5.27 -29.05
CA GLN A 325 -22.79 -4.02 -29.12
C GLN A 325 -23.79 -2.85 -29.16
N THR A 326 -23.77 -2.01 -28.12
CA THR A 326 -24.68 -0.87 -28.00
C THR A 326 -23.89 0.43 -28.05
N VAL A 327 -24.20 1.29 -29.03
CA VAL A 327 -23.60 2.61 -29.21
C VAL A 327 -24.71 3.65 -29.11
N LEU A 328 -24.56 4.62 -28.21
CA LEU A 328 -25.54 5.68 -27.98
C LEU A 328 -24.86 7.03 -28.21
N GLY A 329 -25.45 7.87 -29.08
CA GLY A 329 -25.00 9.24 -29.31
C GLY A 329 -25.28 10.18 -28.13
N GLY A 330 -26.10 9.75 -27.16
CA GLY A 330 -26.45 10.51 -25.96
C GLY A 330 -26.20 9.80 -24.63
N ALA A 331 -26.69 10.42 -23.55
CA ALA A 331 -26.49 9.95 -22.18
C ALA A 331 -27.38 8.75 -21.82
N VAL A 332 -26.92 7.92 -20.89
CA VAL A 332 -27.72 6.90 -20.22
C VAL A 332 -28.26 7.46 -18.91
N SER A 333 -29.57 7.39 -18.70
CA SER A 333 -30.22 7.78 -17.45
C SER A 333 -30.93 6.59 -16.81
N VAL A 334 -30.47 6.16 -15.63
CA VAL A 334 -31.10 5.11 -14.83
C VAL A 334 -31.72 5.74 -13.60
N SER A 335 -33.05 5.77 -13.57
CA SER A 335 -33.84 6.37 -12.47
C SER A 335 -34.37 5.33 -11.48
N GLN A 336 -34.55 4.08 -11.92
CA GLN A 336 -34.98 2.95 -11.10
C GLN A 336 -34.43 1.62 -11.69
N GLY A 337 -34.27 0.61 -10.84
CA GLY A 337 -33.88 -0.74 -11.25
C GLY A 337 -32.41 -0.89 -11.64
N VAL A 338 -32.13 -1.91 -12.46
CA VAL A 338 -30.78 -2.30 -12.87
C VAL A 338 -30.61 -2.17 -14.37
N LEU A 339 -29.51 -1.54 -14.79
CA LEU A 339 -28.96 -1.67 -16.14
C LEU A 339 -27.74 -2.59 -16.07
N ALA A 340 -27.75 -3.69 -16.81
CA ALA A 340 -26.62 -4.59 -16.95
C ALA A 340 -26.03 -4.48 -18.35
N VAL A 341 -24.70 -4.38 -18.45
CA VAL A 341 -23.95 -4.36 -19.69
C VAL A 341 -23.07 -5.61 -19.71
N GLY A 342 -23.42 -6.52 -20.60
CA GLY A 342 -22.73 -7.77 -20.83
C GLY A 342 -23.01 -8.89 -19.83
N ASN A 343 -22.42 -10.05 -20.13
CA ASN A 343 -22.53 -11.29 -19.37
C ASN A 343 -21.17 -11.98 -19.12
N GLY A 344 -20.06 -11.29 -19.42
CA GLY A 344 -18.70 -11.81 -19.33
C GLY A 344 -18.18 -12.38 -20.66
N THR A 345 -19.03 -12.54 -21.67
CA THR A 345 -18.66 -13.07 -23.00
C THR A 345 -19.04 -12.12 -24.14
N THR A 346 -20.16 -11.43 -24.00
CA THR A 346 -20.72 -10.49 -24.99
C THR A 346 -21.27 -9.25 -24.29
N GLY A 347 -21.53 -8.18 -25.05
CA GLY A 347 -22.16 -6.95 -24.57
C GLY A 347 -21.14 -5.84 -24.30
N THR A 348 -21.32 -4.71 -24.98
CA THR A 348 -20.52 -3.48 -24.80
C THR A 348 -21.44 -2.27 -24.84
N LEU A 349 -21.02 -1.19 -24.19
CA LEU A 349 -21.76 0.07 -24.16
C LEU A 349 -20.80 1.24 -24.42
N ALA A 350 -21.11 2.02 -25.45
CA ALA A 350 -20.56 3.35 -25.67
C ALA A 350 -21.66 4.38 -25.50
N ALA A 351 -21.43 5.40 -24.66
CA ALA A 351 -22.37 6.49 -24.38
C ALA A 351 -21.61 7.74 -23.96
N SER A 352 -22.24 8.92 -24.06
CA SER A 352 -21.60 10.18 -23.67
C SER A 352 -21.42 10.32 -22.15
N SER A 353 -22.33 9.74 -21.36
CA SER A 353 -22.30 9.69 -19.89
C SER A 353 -23.32 8.69 -19.37
N ILE A 354 -23.19 8.29 -18.10
CA ILE A 354 -24.16 7.46 -17.39
C ILE A 354 -24.55 8.18 -16.10
N THR A 355 -25.84 8.31 -15.82
CA THR A 355 -26.36 8.87 -14.56
C THR A 355 -27.19 7.82 -13.84
N LEU A 356 -26.82 7.52 -12.59
CA LEU A 356 -27.48 6.56 -11.71
C LEU A 356 -28.11 7.32 -10.54
N ALA A 357 -29.44 7.32 -10.47
CA ALA A 357 -30.17 7.87 -9.33
C ALA A 357 -30.00 6.98 -8.07
N ALA A 358 -30.33 7.52 -6.90
CA ALA A 358 -30.36 6.75 -5.66
C ALA A 358 -31.25 5.49 -5.80
N GLY A 359 -30.77 4.33 -5.33
CA GLY A 359 -31.48 3.05 -5.40
C GLY A 359 -31.37 2.33 -6.74
N THR A 360 -30.54 2.81 -7.68
CA THR A 360 -30.28 2.15 -8.96
C THR A 360 -28.94 1.42 -8.97
N ARG A 361 -28.72 0.55 -9.98
CA ARG A 361 -27.44 -0.15 -10.14
C ARG A 361 -27.04 -0.29 -11.61
N LEU A 362 -25.75 -0.08 -11.90
CA LEU A 362 -25.10 -0.50 -13.14
C LEU A 362 -24.31 -1.79 -12.89
N ASP A 363 -24.68 -2.87 -13.56
CA ASP A 363 -23.90 -4.12 -13.58
C ASP A 363 -23.03 -4.17 -14.85
N PHE A 364 -21.73 -3.91 -14.71
CA PHE A 364 -20.77 -3.96 -15.82
C PHE A 364 -20.04 -5.31 -15.84
N ASN A 365 -20.42 -6.17 -16.78
CA ASN A 365 -19.88 -7.51 -16.99
C ASN A 365 -19.42 -7.70 -18.44
N PRO A 366 -18.40 -6.96 -18.90
CA PRO A 366 -17.99 -7.01 -20.29
C PRO A 366 -17.24 -8.32 -20.62
N PRO A 367 -17.05 -8.63 -21.91
CA PRO A 367 -16.06 -9.61 -22.36
C PRO A 367 -14.67 -9.35 -21.76
N ALA A 368 -13.78 -10.35 -21.83
CA ALA A 368 -12.39 -10.17 -21.41
C ALA A 368 -11.73 -8.98 -22.13
N SER A 369 -11.02 -8.14 -21.37
CA SER A 369 -10.40 -6.89 -21.80
C SER A 369 -11.38 -5.78 -22.22
N GLY A 370 -12.66 -5.87 -21.86
CA GLY A 370 -13.63 -4.82 -22.13
C GLY A 370 -13.36 -3.52 -21.37
N SER A 371 -13.75 -2.41 -21.96
CA SER A 371 -13.59 -1.07 -21.40
C SER A 371 -14.91 -0.31 -21.29
N LEU A 372 -14.98 0.61 -20.33
CA LEU A 372 -16.05 1.60 -20.23
C LEU A 372 -15.44 2.99 -20.07
N ALA A 373 -15.71 3.84 -21.06
CA ALA A 373 -15.17 5.19 -21.13
C ALA A 373 -16.16 6.28 -20.70
N ALA A 374 -17.46 5.95 -20.63
CA ALA A 374 -18.48 6.91 -20.25
C ALA A 374 -18.26 7.39 -18.81
N PRO A 375 -18.19 8.72 -18.55
CA PRO A 375 -18.21 9.24 -17.19
C PRO A 375 -19.53 8.88 -16.51
N ILE A 376 -19.45 8.52 -15.23
CA ILE A 376 -20.59 8.03 -14.44
C ILE A 376 -20.85 8.98 -13.28
N THR A 377 -22.06 9.51 -13.20
CA THR A 377 -22.63 10.04 -11.95
C THR A 377 -23.31 8.89 -11.22
N ASN A 378 -22.69 8.46 -10.14
CA ASN A 378 -23.00 7.31 -9.31
C ASN A 378 -23.51 7.76 -7.93
N ASP A 379 -24.82 7.98 -7.81
CA ASP A 379 -25.47 8.26 -6.52
C ASP A 379 -25.99 6.98 -5.83
N SER A 380 -25.57 5.81 -6.31
CA SER A 380 -26.02 4.51 -5.78
C SER A 380 -24.93 3.45 -5.91
N GLN A 381 -24.92 2.63 -6.97
CA GLN A 381 -23.96 1.53 -7.10
C GLN A 381 -23.55 1.24 -8.55
N VAL A 382 -22.25 1.08 -8.76
CA VAL A 382 -21.67 0.42 -9.95
C VAL A 382 -21.06 -0.90 -9.51
N LYS A 383 -21.42 -2.01 -10.14
CA LYS A 383 -20.86 -3.34 -9.86
C LYS A 383 -20.09 -3.84 -11.07
N VAL A 384 -18.82 -4.20 -10.89
CA VAL A 384 -17.96 -4.75 -11.93
C VAL A 384 -17.85 -6.27 -11.73
N LEU A 385 -18.18 -7.02 -12.77
CA LEU A 385 -18.46 -8.47 -12.73
C LEU A 385 -17.64 -9.25 -13.76
N GLY A 386 -17.63 -10.58 -13.61
CA GLY A 386 -17.11 -11.52 -14.61
C GLY A 386 -15.72 -12.07 -14.31
N SER A 387 -15.10 -12.62 -15.34
CA SER A 387 -13.75 -13.20 -15.32
C SER A 387 -12.91 -12.60 -16.45
N GLY A 388 -11.67 -12.16 -16.17
CA GLY A 388 -10.77 -11.54 -17.16
C GLY A 388 -10.22 -10.18 -16.69
N ALA A 389 -9.58 -9.38 -17.55
CA ALA A 389 -9.18 -7.98 -17.27
C ALA A 389 -10.21 -6.96 -17.80
N ALA A 390 -10.38 -5.81 -17.17
CA ALA A 390 -11.32 -4.77 -17.61
C ALA A 390 -10.77 -3.39 -17.24
N THR A 391 -11.11 -2.39 -18.03
CA THR A 391 -10.56 -1.04 -17.87
C THR A 391 -11.68 -0.02 -17.76
N LEU A 392 -11.68 0.78 -16.71
CA LEU A 392 -12.59 1.92 -16.56
C LEU A 392 -11.78 3.20 -16.74
N THR A 393 -12.09 3.96 -17.79
CA THR A 393 -11.37 5.19 -18.15
C THR A 393 -12.20 6.45 -17.87
N GLY A 394 -13.53 6.33 -17.82
CA GLY A 394 -14.42 7.42 -17.45
C GLY A 394 -14.38 7.71 -15.95
N ALA A 395 -14.45 8.99 -15.58
CA ALA A 395 -14.56 9.41 -14.18
C ALA A 395 -15.85 8.85 -13.55
N ILE A 396 -15.77 8.31 -12.33
CA ILE A 396 -16.94 7.79 -11.59
C ILE A 396 -17.13 8.65 -10.35
N ASN A 397 -18.13 9.51 -10.35
CA ASN A 397 -18.38 10.52 -9.32
C ASN A 397 -19.67 10.28 -8.56
N GLY A 398 -19.86 10.91 -7.40
CA GLY A 398 -21.08 10.79 -6.59
C GLY A 398 -20.89 9.92 -5.34
N ALA A 399 -21.89 9.96 -4.46
CA ALA A 399 -21.83 9.36 -3.12
C ALA A 399 -21.97 7.82 -3.12
N GLY A 400 -22.26 7.22 -4.27
CA GLY A 400 -22.38 5.78 -4.43
C GLY A 400 -21.05 5.03 -4.35
N THR A 401 -21.14 3.71 -4.39
CA THR A 401 -20.00 2.79 -4.34
C THR A 401 -19.71 2.14 -5.67
N VAL A 402 -18.45 1.85 -5.93
CA VAL A 402 -17.99 0.97 -7.00
C VAL A 402 -17.56 -0.35 -6.39
N GLU A 403 -18.35 -1.39 -6.60
CA GLU A 403 -18.08 -2.75 -6.12
C GLU A 403 -17.34 -3.56 -7.19
N ILE A 404 -16.11 -3.96 -6.91
CA ILE A 404 -15.33 -4.84 -7.76
C ILE A 404 -15.53 -6.28 -7.26
N SER A 405 -16.42 -7.03 -7.92
CA SER A 405 -16.65 -8.47 -7.66
C SER A 405 -16.11 -9.37 -8.77
N ARG A 406 -15.23 -8.81 -9.60
CA ARG A 406 -14.67 -9.44 -10.78
C ARG A 406 -13.44 -10.24 -10.39
N ALA A 407 -13.38 -11.52 -10.73
CA ALA A 407 -12.28 -12.40 -10.34
C ALA A 407 -10.94 -12.05 -11.02
N GLY A 408 -10.92 -11.15 -11.99
CA GLY A 408 -9.68 -10.64 -12.58
C GLY A 408 -9.54 -9.14 -12.41
N THR A 409 -8.43 -8.59 -12.91
CA THR A 409 -8.04 -7.21 -12.64
C THR A 409 -8.99 -6.19 -13.26
N VAL A 410 -9.45 -5.23 -12.45
CA VAL A 410 -10.08 -3.99 -12.91
C VAL A 410 -9.06 -2.88 -12.80
N THR A 411 -8.73 -2.29 -13.94
CA THR A 411 -7.74 -1.22 -14.06
C THR A 411 -8.44 0.13 -14.17
N MET A 412 -8.02 1.06 -13.32
CA MET A 412 -8.49 2.45 -13.35
C MET A 412 -7.40 3.35 -13.92
N THR A 413 -7.73 4.11 -14.97
CA THR A 413 -6.77 5.01 -15.62
C THR A 413 -7.25 6.46 -15.75
N GLY A 414 -8.56 6.69 -15.61
CA GLY A 414 -9.19 8.01 -15.70
C GLY A 414 -8.83 8.94 -14.55
N ALA A 415 -9.01 10.23 -14.75
CA ALA A 415 -8.89 11.26 -13.70
C ALA A 415 -10.24 11.60 -13.08
N GLY A 416 -10.22 12.24 -11.91
CA GLY A 416 -11.41 12.81 -11.28
C GLY A 416 -12.44 11.78 -10.81
N HIS A 417 -12.00 10.57 -10.42
CA HIS A 417 -12.88 9.63 -9.75
C HIS A 417 -13.32 10.19 -8.40
N GLY A 418 -14.62 10.16 -8.10
CA GLY A 418 -15.38 10.70 -6.95
C GLY A 418 -15.80 9.65 -5.90
N SER A 419 -16.23 8.49 -6.38
CA SER A 419 -16.91 7.46 -5.57
C SER A 419 -15.97 6.64 -4.68
N ALA A 420 -16.57 5.98 -3.68
CA ALA A 420 -15.89 4.97 -2.86
C ALA A 420 -15.73 3.64 -3.61
N PHE A 421 -14.72 2.85 -3.24
CA PHE A 421 -14.43 1.54 -3.83
C PHE A 421 -14.53 0.43 -2.80
N THR A 422 -15.13 -0.69 -3.19
CA THR A 422 -15.10 -1.95 -2.43
C THR A 422 -14.54 -3.06 -3.31
N VAL A 423 -13.50 -3.73 -2.85
CA VAL A 423 -12.86 -4.85 -3.56
C VAL A 423 -13.23 -6.15 -2.85
N LYS A 424 -13.94 -7.03 -3.56
CA LYS A 424 -14.45 -8.30 -3.01
C LYS A 424 -13.42 -9.42 -3.10
N ASN A 425 -13.77 -10.56 -2.50
CA ASN A 425 -12.96 -11.78 -2.54
C ASN A 425 -12.60 -12.20 -3.99
N GLY A 426 -11.31 -12.47 -4.21
CA GLY A 426 -10.76 -12.89 -5.50
C GLY A 426 -10.64 -11.75 -6.53
N ALA A 427 -11.08 -10.54 -6.19
CA ALA A 427 -11.02 -9.40 -7.07
C ALA A 427 -9.72 -8.60 -6.90
N THR A 428 -9.26 -7.97 -7.99
CA THR A 428 -8.11 -7.07 -7.96
C THR A 428 -8.48 -5.70 -8.52
N LEU A 429 -8.30 -4.65 -7.72
CA LEU A 429 -8.32 -3.26 -8.18
C LEU A 429 -6.88 -2.82 -8.48
N ALA A 430 -6.57 -2.59 -9.75
CA ALA A 430 -5.30 -2.00 -10.17
C ALA A 430 -5.45 -0.48 -10.27
N ALA A 431 -4.94 0.21 -9.24
CA ALA A 431 -4.72 1.64 -9.24
C ALA A 431 -3.45 1.93 -10.05
N MET A 432 -3.61 2.56 -11.20
CA MET A 432 -2.48 3.05 -12.00
C MET A 432 -2.17 4.51 -11.62
N GLY A 433 -0.96 4.98 -11.90
CA GLY A 433 -0.62 6.39 -11.79
C GLY A 433 -1.26 7.22 -12.90
N GLY A 434 -0.69 8.38 -13.20
CA GLY A 434 -1.23 9.26 -14.25
C GLY A 434 -2.58 9.83 -13.85
N GLY A 435 -3.60 9.69 -14.70
CA GLY A 435 -4.95 10.23 -14.49
C GLY A 435 -5.54 9.83 -13.14
N TRP A 436 -5.46 8.55 -12.77
CA TRP A 436 -6.02 8.06 -11.51
C TRP A 436 -5.41 8.75 -10.29
N ALA A 437 -4.08 8.92 -10.26
CA ALA A 437 -3.40 9.62 -9.16
C ALA A 437 -3.92 11.05 -8.96
N THR A 438 -4.32 11.75 -10.03
CA THR A 438 -4.88 13.11 -9.93
C THR A 438 -6.26 13.17 -9.30
N SER A 439 -6.98 12.03 -9.22
CA SER A 439 -8.28 11.95 -8.55
C SER A 439 -8.19 12.29 -7.05
N PHE A 440 -7.01 12.12 -6.46
CA PHE A 440 -6.70 12.38 -5.06
C PHE A 440 -6.12 13.78 -4.79
N PHE A 441 -6.18 14.70 -5.78
CA PHE A 441 -5.87 16.12 -5.56
C PHE A 441 -7.09 16.92 -5.10
N ALA A 442 -8.30 16.40 -5.24
CA ALA A 442 -9.52 17.04 -4.76
C ALA A 442 -9.67 16.87 -3.24
N ASN A 443 -10.08 17.93 -2.53
CA ASN A 443 -10.34 17.93 -1.08
C ASN A 443 -11.66 17.20 -0.74
N THR A 444 -11.69 15.90 -0.98
CA THR A 444 -12.81 15.03 -0.63
C THR A 444 -12.27 13.72 -0.12
N THR A 445 -12.64 13.33 1.10
CA THR A 445 -12.28 12.03 1.65
C THR A 445 -12.95 10.92 0.84
N ARG A 446 -12.15 9.93 0.43
CA ARG A 446 -12.57 8.78 -0.38
C ARG A 446 -12.17 7.52 0.35
N THR A 447 -12.91 6.44 0.17
CA THR A 447 -12.57 5.15 0.79
C THR A 447 -12.26 4.09 -0.26
N ILE A 448 -11.25 3.27 0.03
CA ILE A 448 -11.00 2.01 -0.65
C ILE A 448 -11.04 0.93 0.43
N HIS A 449 -12.10 0.13 0.41
CA HIS A 449 -12.26 -1.00 1.32
C HIS A 449 -11.96 -2.30 0.58
N VAL A 450 -10.94 -3.03 1.04
CA VAL A 450 -10.56 -4.33 0.49
C VAL A 450 -11.00 -5.40 1.49
N GLU A 451 -11.97 -6.20 1.07
CA GLU A 451 -12.52 -7.28 1.88
C GLU A 451 -11.63 -8.54 1.79
N SER A 452 -11.95 -9.53 2.62
CA SER A 452 -11.22 -10.80 2.68
C SER A 452 -11.01 -11.44 1.30
N GLY A 453 -9.76 -11.73 0.96
CA GLY A 453 -9.35 -12.31 -0.33
C GLY A 453 -9.29 -11.31 -1.49
N GLY A 454 -9.61 -10.04 -1.29
CA GLY A 454 -9.45 -8.97 -2.28
C GLY A 454 -8.03 -8.44 -2.34
N THR A 455 -7.66 -7.85 -3.48
CA THR A 455 -6.34 -7.23 -3.70
C THR A 455 -6.46 -5.79 -4.22
N LEU A 456 -5.80 -4.86 -3.53
CA LEU A 456 -5.44 -3.55 -4.09
C LEU A 456 -4.03 -3.65 -4.67
N LYS A 457 -3.83 -3.25 -5.93
CA LYS A 457 -2.54 -3.27 -6.60
C LYS A 457 -2.18 -1.86 -7.06
N THR A 458 -1.04 -1.35 -6.62
CA THR A 458 -0.50 -0.07 -7.08
C THR A 458 0.73 -0.32 -7.93
N ASP A 459 0.51 -0.34 -9.25
CA ASP A 459 1.52 -0.70 -10.25
C ASP A 459 2.50 0.43 -10.55
N THR A 460 2.12 1.67 -10.27
CA THR A 460 3.00 2.84 -10.30
C THR A 460 2.67 3.73 -9.11
N HIS A 461 3.31 4.89 -9.00
CA HIS A 461 3.00 5.90 -8.01
C HIS A 461 1.56 6.45 -8.19
N SER A 462 0.61 5.88 -7.43
CA SER A 462 -0.84 5.94 -7.74
C SER A 462 -1.67 6.53 -6.59
N LEU A 463 -1.20 6.40 -5.35
CA LEU A 463 -1.90 6.80 -4.13
C LEU A 463 -0.96 7.74 -3.34
N GLY A 464 -1.07 9.05 -3.62
CA GLY A 464 -0.23 10.11 -3.03
C GLY A 464 0.87 10.59 -3.98
N GLY A 465 1.45 11.77 -3.71
CA GLY A 465 2.54 12.28 -4.54
C GLY A 465 3.26 13.56 -4.10
N LEU A 466 4.56 13.61 -4.42
CA LEU A 466 5.42 14.80 -4.28
C LEU A 466 4.82 15.97 -5.08
N GLY A 467 4.42 17.03 -4.37
CA GLY A 467 3.99 18.29 -4.99
C GLY A 467 2.50 18.60 -5.01
N GLY A 468 1.63 17.90 -4.26
CA GLY A 468 0.26 18.40 -4.06
C GLY A 468 -0.87 17.44 -3.70
N ALA A 469 -0.65 16.11 -3.60
CA ALA A 469 -1.70 15.23 -3.07
C ALA A 469 -1.73 15.27 -1.54
N LEU A 470 -2.53 16.19 -0.98
CA LEU A 470 -2.87 16.22 0.45
C LEU A 470 -4.07 15.32 0.80
N TYR A 471 -4.73 14.69 -0.19
CA TYR A 471 -6.02 14.01 -0.01
C TYR A 471 -6.00 12.56 -0.49
N GLN A 472 -5.12 11.76 0.10
CA GLN A 472 -5.09 10.30 -0.11
C GLN A 472 -6.45 9.67 0.27
N PRO A 473 -6.82 8.54 -0.35
CA PRO A 473 -7.98 7.80 0.11
C PRO A 473 -7.69 7.17 1.47
N VAL A 474 -8.72 6.99 2.29
CA VAL A 474 -8.67 6.10 3.44
C VAL A 474 -8.78 4.67 2.94
N ILE A 475 -7.78 3.84 3.23
CA ILE A 475 -7.72 2.43 2.86
C ILE A 475 -8.01 1.59 4.09
N THR A 476 -8.93 0.64 3.95
CA THR A 476 -9.20 -0.41 4.95
C THR A 476 -8.91 -1.77 4.34
N LEU A 477 -8.04 -2.55 5.00
CA LEU A 477 -7.69 -3.91 4.60
C LEU A 477 -8.19 -4.90 5.65
N ASP A 478 -9.18 -5.72 5.30
CA ASP A 478 -9.73 -6.75 6.19
C ASP A 478 -8.86 -8.02 6.23
N ALA A 479 -9.20 -8.94 7.13
CA ALA A 479 -8.54 -10.23 7.27
C ALA A 479 -8.42 -10.98 5.94
N GLY A 480 -7.19 -11.21 5.48
CA GLY A 480 -6.89 -11.87 4.21
C GLY A 480 -6.95 -10.97 2.98
N ALA A 481 -7.23 -9.67 3.13
CA ALA A 481 -7.04 -8.68 2.07
C ALA A 481 -5.54 -8.36 1.89
N THR A 482 -5.15 -8.00 0.67
CA THR A 482 -3.77 -7.61 0.37
C THR A 482 -3.71 -6.27 -0.37
N TRP A 483 -2.80 -5.38 0.03
CA TRP A 483 -2.33 -4.28 -0.79
C TRP A 483 -0.92 -4.58 -1.29
N THR A 484 -0.76 -4.78 -2.60
CA THR A 484 0.54 -5.00 -3.24
C THR A 484 1.08 -3.70 -3.84
N LEU A 485 2.24 -3.26 -3.34
CA LEU A 485 2.95 -2.08 -3.82
C LEU A 485 4.07 -2.52 -4.78
N GLN A 486 3.92 -2.22 -6.07
CA GLN A 486 4.97 -2.45 -7.08
C GLN A 486 5.82 -1.20 -7.33
N HIS A 487 5.41 -0.06 -6.78
CA HIS A 487 6.13 1.21 -6.80
C HIS A 487 5.85 1.95 -5.50
N GLU A 488 6.70 2.93 -5.20
CA GLU A 488 6.61 3.76 -4.01
C GLU A 488 5.26 4.46 -3.89
N GLN A 489 4.68 4.44 -2.68
CA GLN A 489 3.45 5.15 -2.37
C GLN A 489 3.69 6.06 -1.17
N TYR A 490 3.40 7.35 -1.33
CA TYR A 490 3.43 8.33 -0.25
C TYR A 490 2.10 8.30 0.46
N PHE A 491 2.09 7.81 1.70
CA PHE A 491 0.86 7.54 2.42
C PHE A 491 0.95 8.05 3.86
N ASP A 492 -0.08 8.77 4.32
CA ASP A 492 -0.25 9.16 5.71
C ASP A 492 -0.78 7.96 6.50
N GLY A 493 -0.19 7.68 7.65
CA GLY A 493 -0.63 6.60 8.54
C GLY A 493 -2.10 6.74 8.91
N GLY A 494 -2.60 7.96 9.10
CA GLY A 494 -3.99 8.25 9.42
C GLY A 494 -5.02 7.82 8.36
N ASN A 495 -4.55 7.51 7.14
CA ASN A 495 -5.39 7.03 6.06
C ASN A 495 -5.33 5.51 5.89
N LEU A 496 -4.62 4.77 6.74
CA LEU A 496 -4.51 3.30 6.65
C LEU A 496 -5.07 2.63 7.90
N LEU A 497 -6.07 1.76 7.70
CA LEU A 497 -6.60 0.87 8.71
C LEU A 497 -6.35 -0.60 8.30
N LEU A 498 -5.64 -1.32 9.16
CA LEU A 498 -5.39 -2.76 8.99
C LEU A 498 -6.25 -3.56 9.98
N ASN A 499 -7.20 -4.35 9.48
CA ASN A 499 -8.06 -5.24 10.25
C ASN A 499 -7.72 -6.71 9.97
N GLY A 500 -6.44 -7.06 10.08
CA GLY A 500 -5.90 -8.39 9.71
C GLY A 500 -5.45 -8.50 8.24
N GLY A 501 -5.39 -7.38 7.53
CA GLY A 501 -4.91 -7.32 6.15
C GLY A 501 -3.39 -7.25 6.03
N THR A 502 -2.89 -7.46 4.82
CA THR A 502 -1.45 -7.44 4.49
C THR A 502 -1.10 -6.25 3.59
N VAL A 503 -0.06 -5.49 3.94
CA VAL A 503 0.66 -4.60 3.02
C VAL A 503 1.91 -5.33 2.54
N SER A 504 2.00 -5.59 1.24
CA SER A 504 3.10 -6.30 0.59
C SER A 504 3.87 -5.34 -0.32
N VAL A 505 5.05 -4.92 0.12
CA VAL A 505 5.96 -4.03 -0.63
C VAL A 505 6.81 -4.87 -1.58
N ALA A 506 6.28 -5.14 -2.77
CA ALA A 506 6.92 -6.00 -3.75
C ALA A 506 8.09 -5.31 -4.49
N ALA A 507 8.08 -3.99 -4.61
CA ALA A 507 9.21 -3.20 -5.12
C ALA A 507 9.26 -1.79 -4.51
N ASN A 508 10.43 -1.14 -4.59
CA ASN A 508 10.72 0.17 -3.98
C ASN A 508 10.43 0.20 -2.46
N ASP A 509 9.76 1.22 -1.96
CA ASP A 509 9.52 1.44 -0.54
C ASP A 509 8.09 1.90 -0.24
N PHE A 510 7.57 1.52 0.93
CA PHE A 510 6.37 2.14 1.47
C PHE A 510 6.75 3.45 2.17
N ARG A 511 6.27 4.61 1.68
CA ARG A 511 6.66 5.92 2.20
C ARG A 511 5.61 6.46 3.17
N LEU A 512 5.86 6.26 4.46
CA LEU A 512 4.97 6.74 5.52
C LEU A 512 5.24 8.22 5.80
N LEU A 513 4.26 9.08 5.52
CA LEU A 513 4.36 10.54 5.73
C LEU A 513 4.28 10.97 7.19
N GLY A 514 4.08 10.02 8.10
CA GLY A 514 3.82 10.23 9.53
C GLY A 514 2.39 9.83 9.86
N GLY A 515 1.81 10.44 10.90
CA GLY A 515 0.45 10.18 11.32
C GLY A 515 0.30 8.89 12.13
N THR A 516 -0.95 8.51 12.40
CA THR A 516 -1.30 7.33 13.20
C THR A 516 -1.88 6.24 12.31
N LEU A 517 -1.10 5.19 12.06
CA LEU A 517 -1.57 3.96 11.42
C LEU A 517 -2.36 3.15 12.45
N ALA A 518 -3.64 2.94 12.17
CA ALA A 518 -4.54 2.18 13.04
C ALA A 518 -4.53 0.69 12.67
N VAL A 519 -4.42 -0.17 13.68
CA VAL A 519 -4.56 -1.62 13.54
C VAL A 519 -5.70 -2.09 14.44
N GLY A 520 -6.72 -2.67 13.81
CA GLY A 520 -7.87 -3.24 14.50
C GLY A 520 -7.62 -4.67 14.95
N ALA A 521 -8.39 -5.09 15.97
CA ALA A 521 -8.36 -6.45 16.48
C ALA A 521 -8.74 -7.46 15.39
N SER A 522 -7.94 -8.51 15.22
CA SER A 522 -8.21 -9.60 14.28
C SER A 522 -7.72 -10.94 14.83
N SER A 523 -8.14 -12.05 14.23
CA SER A 523 -7.71 -13.39 14.64
C SER A 523 -6.32 -13.77 14.13
N GLY A 524 -5.87 -13.17 13.03
CA GLY A 524 -4.60 -13.49 12.37
C GLY A 524 -3.50 -12.44 12.53
N GLY A 525 -3.83 -11.26 13.05
CA GLY A 525 -2.92 -10.10 13.04
C GLY A 525 -2.79 -9.49 11.64
N SER A 526 -2.32 -8.25 11.60
CA SER A 526 -1.98 -7.54 10.36
C SER A 526 -0.51 -7.70 10.03
N LEU A 527 -0.16 -7.60 8.75
CA LEU A 527 1.21 -7.81 8.27
C LEU A 527 1.66 -6.67 7.35
N ILE A 528 2.88 -6.17 7.58
CA ILE A 528 3.60 -5.30 6.64
C ILE A 528 4.91 -6.01 6.28
N THR A 529 5.07 -6.39 5.01
CA THR A 529 6.18 -7.24 4.55
C THR A 529 6.70 -6.80 3.18
N GLY A 530 7.85 -7.33 2.77
CA GLY A 530 8.50 -7.04 1.49
C GLY A 530 9.79 -6.23 1.63
N ASN A 531 10.01 -5.28 0.73
CA ASN A 531 11.32 -4.64 0.54
C ASN A 531 11.74 -3.68 1.68
N SER A 532 11.11 -2.51 1.81
CA SER A 532 11.45 -1.52 2.85
C SER A 532 10.31 -0.52 3.11
N MET A 533 10.39 0.19 4.23
CA MET A 533 9.53 1.32 4.57
C MET A 533 10.40 2.54 4.88
N THR A 534 10.13 3.65 4.21
CA THR A 534 10.78 4.94 4.48
C THR A 534 9.84 5.86 5.23
N VAL A 535 10.26 6.38 6.37
CA VAL A 535 9.49 7.26 7.23
C VAL A 535 9.89 8.72 6.96
N PHE A 536 8.94 9.54 6.51
CA PHE A 536 9.13 10.96 6.20
C PHE A 536 8.67 11.89 7.34
N GLY A 537 7.70 11.44 8.15
CA GLY A 537 7.22 12.14 9.34
C GLY A 537 7.09 11.18 10.52
N ASN A 538 6.99 11.73 11.73
CA ASN A 538 6.85 10.94 12.96
C ASN A 538 5.67 9.96 12.83
N ALA A 539 5.94 8.68 13.07
CA ALA A 539 5.00 7.60 12.85
C ALA A 539 4.48 7.04 14.18
N THR A 540 3.16 6.94 14.29
CA THR A 540 2.49 6.24 15.40
C THR A 540 1.80 4.99 14.85
N PHE A 541 2.01 3.86 15.52
CA PHE A 541 1.25 2.62 15.30
C PHE A 541 0.33 2.43 16.49
N ASP A 542 -0.98 2.58 16.27
CA ASP A 542 -2.02 2.34 17.27
C ASP A 542 -2.58 0.93 17.08
N VAL A 543 -2.14 0.02 17.94
CA VAL A 543 -2.39 -1.41 17.76
C VAL A 543 -3.36 -1.90 18.82
N THR A 544 -4.59 -2.17 18.39
CA THR A 544 -5.64 -2.75 19.23
C THR A 544 -5.31 -4.22 19.52
N ASP A 545 -5.54 -4.65 20.76
CA ASP A 545 -5.36 -6.04 21.18
C ASP A 545 -6.47 -6.92 20.58
N GLY A 546 -6.07 -7.97 19.86
CA GLY A 546 -6.94 -8.96 19.24
C GLY A 546 -6.68 -10.36 19.76
N ALA A 547 -7.10 -11.37 19.00
CA ALA A 547 -6.86 -12.77 19.37
C ALA A 547 -5.48 -13.29 18.90
N ALA A 548 -4.81 -12.54 18.02
CA ALA A 548 -3.48 -12.90 17.52
C ALA A 548 -2.41 -12.62 18.59
N ALA A 549 -1.39 -13.47 18.67
CA ALA A 549 -0.25 -13.22 19.59
C ALA A 549 0.57 -11.98 19.18
N ALA A 550 0.54 -11.63 17.89
CA ALA A 550 1.05 -10.36 17.38
C ALA A 550 -0.04 -9.76 16.48
N ASP A 551 -0.61 -8.63 16.91
CA ASP A 551 -1.69 -7.94 16.20
C ASP A 551 -1.19 -7.15 14.99
N LEU A 552 0.08 -6.74 15.03
CA LEU A 552 0.81 -6.21 13.88
C LEU A 552 2.20 -6.85 13.82
N THR A 553 2.58 -7.40 12.67
CA THR A 553 3.96 -7.79 12.38
C THR A 553 4.52 -6.94 11.25
N ILE A 554 5.72 -6.37 11.44
CA ILE A 554 6.48 -5.66 10.41
C ILE A 554 7.76 -6.44 10.13
N GLU A 555 7.90 -6.94 8.91
CA GLU A 555 9.03 -7.78 8.48
C GLU A 555 10.09 -7.04 7.68
N LEU A 556 9.78 -5.83 7.24
CA LEU A 556 10.67 -5.03 6.40
C LEU A 556 11.51 -4.04 7.22
N PRO A 557 12.72 -3.69 6.76
CA PRO A 557 13.54 -2.65 7.38
C PRO A 557 12.87 -1.28 7.29
N MET A 558 13.07 -0.45 8.32
CA MET A 558 12.61 0.95 8.35
C MET A 558 13.78 1.90 8.16
N THR A 559 13.64 2.89 7.30
CA THR A 559 14.60 3.99 7.10
C THR A 559 13.91 5.33 7.32
N GLU A 560 14.69 6.40 7.47
CA GLU A 560 14.16 7.76 7.64
C GLU A 560 14.52 8.69 6.48
N SER A 561 13.70 9.72 6.29
CA SER A 561 13.91 10.81 5.35
C SER A 561 13.66 12.15 6.03
N GLY A 562 14.49 13.16 5.71
CA GLY A 562 14.30 14.53 6.21
C GLY A 562 14.76 14.77 7.66
N GLY A 563 15.61 13.89 8.21
CA GLY A 563 16.18 13.97 9.57
C GLY A 563 15.61 12.93 10.53
N ALA A 564 16.00 12.99 11.81
CA ALA A 564 15.56 12.04 12.83
C ALA A 564 14.02 11.93 12.87
N ARG A 565 13.49 10.71 12.77
CA ARG A 565 12.05 10.42 12.88
C ARG A 565 11.75 9.62 14.13
N THR A 566 10.61 9.88 14.77
CA THR A 566 10.15 9.09 15.92
C THR A 566 9.30 7.90 15.49
N LEU A 567 9.38 6.83 16.29
CA LEU A 567 8.49 5.68 16.22
C LEU A 567 7.74 5.56 17.54
N THR A 568 6.42 5.63 17.49
CA THR A 568 5.56 5.52 18.67
C THR A 568 4.65 4.31 18.53
N LYS A 569 4.68 3.41 19.52
CA LYS A 569 3.74 2.32 19.69
C LYS A 569 2.71 2.69 20.75
N THR A 570 1.43 2.64 20.40
CA THR A 570 0.27 2.81 21.29
C THR A 570 -0.76 1.70 21.02
N GLY A 571 -1.88 1.72 21.74
CA GLY A 571 -2.86 0.63 21.79
C GLY A 571 -2.38 -0.55 22.64
N ALA A 572 -3.33 -1.36 23.14
CA ALA A 572 -3.05 -2.43 24.09
C ALA A 572 -2.37 -3.67 23.47
N GLY A 573 -2.48 -3.84 22.15
CA GLY A 573 -2.02 -5.03 21.44
C GLY A 573 -0.50 -5.10 21.25
N THR A 574 -0.04 -6.19 20.63
CA THR A 574 1.37 -6.46 20.37
C THR A 574 1.76 -6.05 18.95
N MET A 575 2.74 -5.15 18.84
CA MET A 575 3.46 -4.86 17.59
C MET A 575 4.78 -5.61 17.58
N LYS A 576 5.05 -6.39 16.54
CA LYS A 576 6.29 -7.16 16.39
C LYS A 576 7.12 -6.63 15.22
N LEU A 577 8.38 -6.32 15.48
CA LEU A 577 9.39 -6.02 14.46
C LEU A 577 10.27 -7.25 14.24
N LYS A 578 10.50 -7.62 12.97
CA LYS A 578 11.40 -8.71 12.57
C LYS A 578 12.64 -8.24 11.80
N ALA A 579 12.70 -6.94 11.47
CA ALA A 579 13.83 -6.32 10.80
C ALA A 579 14.28 -5.05 11.55
N THR A 580 15.48 -4.57 11.21
CA THR A 580 16.07 -3.37 11.81
C THR A 580 15.26 -2.11 11.51
N SER A 581 14.97 -1.34 12.55
CA SER A 581 14.51 0.04 12.45
C SER A 581 15.73 0.97 12.48
N GLY A 582 15.99 1.64 11.36
CA GLY A 582 17.05 2.64 11.19
C GLY A 582 16.63 4.06 11.57
N LEU A 583 15.53 4.23 12.30
CA LEU A 583 15.05 5.55 12.73
C LEU A 583 15.91 6.06 13.89
N THR A 584 16.43 7.28 13.75
CA THR A 584 17.40 7.85 14.70
C THR A 584 16.76 8.68 15.80
N GLY A 585 15.48 9.02 15.67
CA GLY A 585 14.72 9.73 16.69
C GLY A 585 14.33 8.86 17.88
N ALA A 586 13.37 9.33 18.66
CA ALA A 586 12.86 8.60 19.81
C ALA A 586 12.01 7.39 19.40
N LEU A 587 12.23 6.26 20.08
CA LEU A 587 11.33 5.12 20.12
C LEU A 587 10.53 5.17 21.43
N SER A 588 9.20 5.23 21.34
CA SER A 588 8.32 5.28 22.52
C SER A 588 7.31 4.14 22.49
N VAL A 589 7.31 3.31 23.54
CA VAL A 589 6.28 2.29 23.79
C VAL A 589 5.36 2.84 24.87
N ASN A 590 4.22 3.40 24.46
CA ASN A 590 3.29 4.09 25.35
C ASN A 590 2.31 3.12 26.03
N THR A 591 1.87 2.09 25.32
CA THR A 591 0.96 1.05 25.81
C THR A 591 1.17 -0.27 25.05
N GLY A 592 0.73 -1.37 25.67
CA GLY A 592 0.84 -2.71 25.08
C GLY A 592 2.30 -3.15 24.93
N THR A 593 2.56 -3.99 23.94
CA THR A 593 3.88 -4.60 23.72
C THR A 593 4.47 -4.19 22.38
N LEU A 594 5.74 -3.77 22.39
CA LEU A 594 6.61 -3.78 21.22
C LEU A 594 7.58 -4.95 21.35
N ALA A 595 7.46 -5.96 20.48
CA ALA A 595 8.34 -7.12 20.45
C ALA A 595 9.39 -6.99 19.34
N LEU A 596 10.66 -7.21 19.69
CA LEU A 596 11.76 -7.35 18.74
C LEU A 596 12.07 -8.84 18.60
N ASP A 597 11.95 -9.35 17.38
CA ASP A 597 12.03 -10.79 17.09
C ASP A 597 13.15 -11.09 16.08
N GLY A 598 13.82 -12.23 16.26
CA GLY A 598 14.89 -12.66 15.36
C GLY A 598 16.07 -11.68 15.37
N SER A 599 16.37 -11.09 14.21
CA SER A 599 17.46 -10.12 14.03
C SER A 599 17.00 -8.66 14.08
N ALA A 600 15.78 -8.39 14.56
CA ALA A 600 15.29 -7.03 14.70
C ALA A 600 16.21 -6.20 15.62
N ALA A 601 16.42 -4.93 15.26
CA ALA A 601 17.25 -4.02 16.03
C ALA A 601 16.66 -2.61 15.99
N VAL A 602 16.83 -1.88 17.08
CA VAL A 602 16.46 -0.46 17.22
C VAL A 602 17.67 0.37 17.65
N SER A 603 18.88 -0.11 17.32
CA SER A 603 20.16 0.47 17.78
C SER A 603 20.44 1.88 17.27
N ALA A 604 19.71 2.34 16.26
CA ALA A 604 19.80 3.70 15.74
C ALA A 604 19.04 4.73 16.59
N ALA A 605 18.00 4.32 17.32
CA ALA A 605 17.12 5.24 18.04
C ALA A 605 17.88 5.93 19.18
N ALA A 606 18.00 7.27 19.14
CA ALA A 606 18.75 8.02 20.16
C ALA A 606 18.19 7.83 21.58
N SER A 607 16.88 7.57 21.69
CA SER A 607 16.24 7.24 22.96
C SER A 607 15.18 6.16 22.79
N VAL A 608 15.05 5.31 23.80
CA VAL A 608 14.00 4.30 23.95
C VAL A 608 13.25 4.63 25.24
N THR A 609 11.93 4.78 25.17
CA THR A 609 11.08 5.04 26.33
C THR A 609 10.05 3.94 26.44
N VAL A 610 9.96 3.30 27.61
CA VAL A 610 8.91 2.30 27.92
C VAL A 610 8.05 2.85 29.05
N ALA A 611 6.83 3.25 28.70
CA ALA A 611 5.89 3.85 29.64
C ALA A 611 5.36 2.84 30.66
N SER A 612 4.74 3.36 31.74
CA SER A 612 4.13 2.51 32.77
C SER A 612 3.08 1.56 32.16
N GLY A 613 3.17 0.28 32.51
CA GLY A 613 2.29 -0.77 31.98
C GLY A 613 2.59 -1.22 30.55
N ALA A 614 3.55 -0.59 29.85
CA ALA A 614 4.00 -1.02 28.54
C ALA A 614 5.19 -1.99 28.65
N THR A 615 5.38 -2.79 27.59
CA THR A 615 6.45 -3.79 27.49
C THR A 615 7.27 -3.62 26.22
N LEU A 616 8.59 -3.54 26.35
CA LEU A 616 9.53 -3.83 25.27
C LEU A 616 9.97 -5.28 25.40
N ASP A 617 9.51 -6.15 24.52
CA ASP A 617 9.87 -7.57 24.54
C ASP A 617 11.07 -7.83 23.62
N VAL A 618 12.16 -8.31 24.21
CA VAL A 618 13.42 -8.64 23.53
C VAL A 618 13.79 -10.11 23.75
N SER A 619 12.88 -10.90 24.32
CA SER A 619 13.13 -12.28 24.74
C SER A 619 13.33 -13.25 23.58
N THR A 620 12.89 -12.88 22.37
CA THR A 620 13.01 -13.71 21.15
C THR A 620 14.08 -13.21 20.17
N LEU A 621 14.92 -12.23 20.58
CA LEU A 621 16.08 -11.82 19.79
C LEU A 621 17.14 -12.93 19.73
N THR A 622 17.82 -13.04 18.59
CA THR A 622 18.95 -13.97 18.42
C THR A 622 20.25 -13.47 19.06
N SER A 623 20.39 -12.15 19.20
CA SER A 623 21.44 -11.47 19.97
C SER A 623 20.84 -10.77 21.18
N VAL A 624 21.61 -10.64 22.26
CA VAL A 624 21.15 -9.87 23.43
C VAL A 624 20.81 -8.43 23.02
N PHE A 625 19.78 -7.85 23.64
CA PHE A 625 19.44 -6.45 23.44
C PHE A 625 20.50 -5.56 24.10
N THR A 626 21.23 -4.80 23.29
CA THR A 626 22.28 -3.89 23.76
C THR A 626 21.90 -2.45 23.47
N LEU A 627 21.90 -1.59 24.50
CA LEU A 627 21.88 -0.15 24.32
C LEU A 627 23.27 0.32 23.93
N THR A 628 23.41 0.91 22.75
CA THR A 628 24.71 1.43 22.30
C THR A 628 25.08 2.73 23.05
N PRO A 629 26.35 3.20 23.01
CA PRO A 629 26.79 4.40 23.74
C PRO A 629 25.99 5.68 23.45
N ALA A 630 25.35 5.76 22.27
CA ALA A 630 24.54 6.90 21.86
C ALA A 630 23.06 6.78 22.26
N GLN A 631 22.64 5.68 22.87
CA GLN A 631 21.24 5.40 23.22
C GLN A 631 20.98 5.55 24.71
N THR A 632 19.80 6.06 25.04
CA THR A 632 19.28 6.05 26.42
C THR A 632 17.98 5.27 26.50
N LEU A 633 17.86 4.33 27.45
CA LEU A 633 16.58 3.74 27.85
C LEU A 633 16.00 4.50 29.05
N SER A 634 14.70 4.80 28.99
CA SER A 634 14.01 5.48 30.08
C SER A 634 12.58 4.98 30.31
N GLY A 635 11.99 5.39 31.43
CA GLY A 635 10.59 5.13 31.79
C GLY A 635 10.42 4.16 32.96
N THR A 636 9.19 3.64 33.10
CA THR A 636 8.76 2.80 34.24
C THR A 636 8.07 1.50 33.80
N GLY A 637 8.20 1.14 32.53
CA GLY A 637 7.64 -0.08 31.98
C GLY A 637 8.49 -1.32 32.24
N THR A 638 8.32 -2.31 31.37
CA THR A 638 9.02 -3.59 31.43
C THR A 638 9.85 -3.83 30.17
N VAL A 639 11.08 -4.27 30.35
CA VAL A 639 11.89 -4.93 29.31
C VAL A 639 11.81 -6.44 29.57
N ASN A 640 11.15 -7.17 28.66
CA ASN A 640 11.04 -8.63 28.78
C ASN A 640 12.22 -9.30 28.07
N GLY A 641 13.19 -9.84 28.82
CA GLY A 641 14.39 -10.49 28.29
C GLY A 641 15.70 -9.97 28.87
N ASN A 642 16.82 -10.47 28.33
CA ASN A 642 18.16 -10.06 28.74
C ASN A 642 18.57 -8.75 28.08
N MET A 643 19.27 -7.90 28.82
CA MET A 643 19.64 -6.55 28.40
C MET A 643 21.07 -6.22 28.80
N VAL A 644 21.81 -5.60 27.89
CA VAL A 644 23.13 -5.00 28.11
C VAL A 644 23.02 -3.48 27.94
N VAL A 645 23.54 -2.74 28.91
CA VAL A 645 23.66 -1.28 28.84
C VAL A 645 25.12 -0.95 28.54
N ASP A 646 25.40 -0.28 27.41
CA ASP A 646 26.67 0.40 27.10
C ASP A 646 26.44 1.93 26.90
N GLY A 647 25.16 2.35 26.91
CA GLY A 647 24.72 3.74 26.84
C GLY A 647 24.15 4.27 28.16
N GLY A 648 23.02 4.96 28.06
CA GLY A 648 22.31 5.56 29.19
C GLY A 648 21.12 4.74 29.70
N LEU A 649 20.97 4.70 31.02
CA LEU A 649 19.81 4.17 31.71
C LEU A 649 19.22 5.26 32.61
N THR A 650 17.96 5.63 32.39
CA THR A 650 17.24 6.66 33.15
C THR A 650 15.89 6.12 33.61
N PRO A 651 15.84 5.29 34.66
CA PRO A 651 14.58 4.84 35.24
C PRO A 651 13.72 6.06 35.62
N GLY A 652 12.40 5.94 35.54
CA GLY A 652 11.49 7.04 35.92
C GLY A 652 11.41 8.21 34.92
N GLY A 653 12.26 8.26 33.88
CA GLY A 653 12.15 9.22 32.77
C GLY A 653 12.35 10.69 33.15
N GLY A 654 13.17 10.95 34.18
CA GLY A 654 13.41 12.31 34.71
C GLY A 654 12.54 12.66 35.91
N SER A 655 11.70 11.74 36.35
CA SER A 655 11.05 11.72 37.67
C SER A 655 11.43 10.43 38.39
N THR A 656 11.02 10.26 39.64
CA THR A 656 11.23 8.99 40.34
C THR A 656 10.34 7.87 39.80
N GLY A 657 10.91 6.69 39.56
CA GLY A 657 10.17 5.54 39.06
C GLY A 657 10.97 4.24 39.04
N GLN A 658 10.27 3.12 38.81
CA GLN A 658 10.89 1.80 38.68
C GLN A 658 10.79 1.27 37.26
N LEU A 659 11.93 0.88 36.68
CA LEU A 659 12.00 0.09 35.45
C LEU A 659 12.12 -1.40 35.79
N ASN A 660 11.46 -2.27 35.03
CA ASN A 660 11.51 -3.71 35.25
C ASN A 660 12.26 -4.41 34.10
N VAL A 661 13.16 -5.33 34.41
CA VAL A 661 13.86 -6.20 33.46
C VAL A 661 13.59 -7.64 33.88
N THR A 662 12.93 -8.44 33.04
CA THR A 662 12.59 -9.82 33.44
C THR A 662 13.77 -10.78 33.34
N GLY A 663 14.82 -10.42 32.59
CA GLY A 663 16.04 -11.21 32.42
C GLY A 663 17.24 -10.68 33.19
N ILE A 664 18.42 -11.01 32.67
CA ILE A 664 19.72 -10.52 33.16
C ILE A 664 19.92 -9.08 32.69
N LEU A 665 20.23 -8.17 33.62
CA LEU A 665 20.73 -6.84 33.33
C LEU A 665 22.26 -6.84 33.42
N THR A 666 22.95 -6.39 32.37
CA THR A 666 24.40 -6.14 32.40
C THR A 666 24.66 -4.64 32.29
N LEU A 667 25.49 -4.09 33.17
CA LEU A 667 26.04 -2.74 33.03
C LEU A 667 27.49 -2.84 32.54
N ASP A 668 27.71 -2.52 31.27
CA ASP A 668 29.01 -2.53 30.63
C ASP A 668 29.88 -1.32 31.01
N PRO A 669 31.21 -1.39 30.81
CA PRO A 669 32.09 -0.24 30.99
C PRO A 669 31.55 1.01 30.27
N SER A 670 31.74 2.21 30.83
CA SER A 670 31.18 3.49 30.31
C SER A 670 29.66 3.67 30.39
N SER A 671 28.88 2.68 30.86
CA SER A 671 27.45 2.86 31.13
C SER A 671 27.17 4.09 31.98
N THR A 672 26.09 4.81 31.67
CA THR A 672 25.60 5.91 32.50
C THR A 672 24.25 5.56 33.12
N TYR A 673 24.11 5.80 34.42
CA TYR A 673 22.87 5.62 35.18
C TYR A 673 22.44 6.98 35.72
N SER A 674 21.35 7.54 35.21
CA SER A 674 20.75 8.77 35.74
C SER A 674 19.71 8.41 36.79
N TRP A 675 19.92 8.87 38.03
CA TRP A 675 19.13 8.49 39.20
C TRP A 675 18.55 9.72 39.90
N ASN A 676 17.24 9.74 40.11
CA ASN A 676 16.51 10.81 40.79
C ASN A 676 16.06 10.39 42.19
N LEU A 677 15.96 11.37 43.08
CA LEU A 677 15.52 11.26 44.46
C LEU A 677 14.49 12.36 44.76
N ALA A 678 13.23 11.99 44.86
CA ALA A 678 12.16 12.91 45.20
C ALA A 678 11.94 13.01 46.71
N ASP A 679 12.10 11.91 47.44
CA ASP A 679 11.86 11.83 48.88
C ASP A 679 12.97 11.03 49.55
N TRP A 680 13.71 11.68 50.44
CA TRP A 680 14.78 11.10 51.23
C TRP A 680 14.33 9.87 52.01
N THR A 681 13.06 9.85 52.44
CA THR A 681 12.47 8.77 53.22
C THR A 681 11.68 7.76 52.41
N GLY A 682 11.38 8.07 51.14
CA GLY A 682 10.53 7.25 50.29
C GLY A 682 11.15 5.92 49.86
N ALA A 683 10.30 5.04 49.35
CA ALA A 683 10.69 3.71 48.89
C ALA A 683 11.30 3.76 47.48
N ALA A 684 12.10 2.76 47.13
CA ALA A 684 12.57 2.54 45.76
C ALA A 684 11.40 2.49 44.77
N GLY A 685 11.54 3.15 43.62
CA GLY A 685 10.51 3.26 42.58
C GLY A 685 9.46 4.35 42.80
N THR A 686 9.40 4.98 43.98
CA THR A 686 8.44 6.06 44.28
C THR A 686 9.12 7.29 44.89
N GLY A 687 9.94 7.10 45.92
CA GLY A 687 10.78 8.15 46.52
C GLY A 687 12.13 8.32 45.82
N SER A 688 12.63 7.27 45.18
CA SER A 688 13.84 7.29 44.36
C SER A 688 13.69 6.42 43.12
N ASP A 689 14.53 6.64 42.12
CA ASP A 689 14.63 5.74 40.99
C ASP A 689 15.12 4.35 41.40
N ALA A 690 14.66 3.33 40.67
CA ALA A 690 15.07 1.95 40.88
C ALA A 690 14.93 1.10 39.60
N VAL A 691 15.63 -0.03 39.57
CA VAL A 691 15.46 -1.09 38.59
C VAL A 691 15.20 -2.42 39.32
N ALA A 692 14.26 -3.22 38.84
CA ALA A 692 14.17 -4.63 39.21
C ALA A 692 14.69 -5.51 38.07
N ALA A 693 15.54 -6.49 38.37
CA ALA A 693 16.08 -7.44 37.40
C ALA A 693 16.09 -8.87 37.95
N THR A 694 16.12 -9.90 37.09
CA THR A 694 16.34 -11.28 37.59
C THR A 694 17.75 -11.41 38.16
N SER A 695 18.77 -10.91 37.48
CA SER A 695 20.14 -10.81 37.99
C SER A 695 20.85 -9.59 37.42
N LEU A 696 21.93 -9.17 38.08
CA LEU A 696 22.77 -8.05 37.64
C LEU A 696 24.21 -8.52 37.43
N ASN A 697 24.74 -8.26 36.24
CA ASN A 697 26.15 -8.46 35.90
C ASN A 697 26.82 -7.10 35.76
N LEU A 698 27.92 -6.90 36.47
CA LEU A 698 28.75 -5.71 36.38
C LEU A 698 30.06 -6.09 35.69
N THR A 699 30.38 -5.45 34.58
CA THR A 699 31.58 -5.74 33.77
C THR A 699 32.51 -4.53 33.67
N ALA A 700 32.13 -3.40 34.28
CA ALA A 700 32.95 -2.21 34.39
C ALA A 700 34.23 -2.44 35.20
N THR A 701 35.26 -1.64 34.91
CA THR A 701 36.57 -1.70 35.56
C THR A 701 36.93 -0.33 36.14
N PRO A 702 37.91 -0.23 37.05
CA PRO A 702 38.36 1.08 37.55
C PRO A 702 38.92 2.00 36.46
N SER A 703 39.42 1.43 35.37
CA SER A 703 39.90 2.16 34.19
C SER A 703 38.79 2.58 33.22
N ASN A 704 37.60 1.95 33.31
CA ASN A 704 36.44 2.26 32.50
C ASN A 704 35.15 2.03 33.32
N PRO A 705 34.82 2.98 34.21
CA PRO A 705 33.79 2.79 35.23
C PRO A 705 32.37 3.03 34.70
N VAL A 706 31.37 2.54 35.45
CA VAL A 706 29.98 3.02 35.33
C VAL A 706 29.85 4.39 35.99
N THR A 707 29.18 5.34 35.34
CA THR A 707 28.89 6.66 35.92
C THR A 707 27.46 6.73 36.42
N ILE A 708 27.27 6.98 37.72
CA ILE A 708 25.97 7.25 38.33
C ILE A 708 25.83 8.77 38.49
N THR A 709 24.81 9.37 37.87
CA THR A 709 24.50 10.78 38.01
C THR A 709 23.28 10.95 38.90
N ILE A 710 23.43 11.69 40.01
CA ILE A 710 22.31 12.03 40.89
C ILE A 710 21.61 13.24 40.29
N GLY A 711 20.51 13.00 39.57
CA GLY A 711 19.72 13.99 38.84
C GLY A 711 18.75 14.81 39.69
N THR A 712 19.00 14.94 41.00
CA THR A 712 18.09 15.59 41.95
C THR A 712 18.47 17.05 42.16
N PRO A 713 17.84 18.02 41.48
CA PRO A 713 18.11 19.43 41.73
C PRO A 713 17.54 19.85 43.09
N GLY A 714 18.41 20.28 44.00
CA GLY A 714 18.02 20.87 45.28
C GLY A 714 17.82 19.85 46.41
N THR A 715 16.92 20.18 47.34
CA THR A 715 16.66 19.37 48.55
C THR A 715 15.50 18.41 48.32
N PRO A 716 15.69 17.07 48.43
CA PRO A 716 14.59 16.12 48.34
C PRO A 716 13.62 16.28 49.52
N ALA A 717 12.38 15.83 49.36
CA ALA A 717 11.42 15.84 50.46
C ALA A 717 11.94 15.02 51.65
N ASN A 718 11.57 15.44 52.87
CA ASN A 718 11.97 14.77 54.13
C ASN A 718 13.49 14.59 54.31
N PHE A 719 14.29 15.45 53.66
CA PHE A 719 15.74 15.38 53.78
C PHE A 719 16.20 15.51 55.23
N ALA A 720 17.02 14.56 55.64
CA ALA A 720 17.83 14.64 56.85
C ALA A 720 19.26 14.29 56.45
N ASP A 721 20.22 15.11 56.89
CA ASP A 721 21.65 14.84 56.65
C ASP A 721 22.12 13.69 57.55
N ALA A 722 21.69 12.47 57.23
CA ALA A 722 21.92 11.25 57.98
C ALA A 722 22.28 10.11 57.01
N SER A 723 23.24 9.28 57.37
CA SER A 723 23.69 8.18 56.50
C SER A 723 22.54 7.25 56.11
N ARG A 724 22.42 6.94 54.81
CA ARG A 724 21.29 6.18 54.26
C ARG A 724 21.66 5.45 52.97
N GLY A 725 21.07 4.27 52.75
CA GLY A 725 21.14 3.55 51.49
C GLY A 725 19.87 3.68 50.66
N PHE A 726 20.03 3.81 49.34
CA PHE A 726 18.96 3.80 48.36
C PHE A 726 19.19 2.68 47.35
N VAL A 727 18.18 1.86 47.08
CA VAL A 727 18.30 0.75 46.12
C VAL A 727 18.31 1.30 44.70
N LEU A 728 19.39 1.05 43.97
CA LEU A 728 19.51 1.33 42.53
C LEU A 728 18.94 0.19 41.70
N VAL A 729 19.33 -1.04 42.05
CA VAL A 729 18.92 -2.27 41.37
C VAL A 729 18.60 -3.33 42.42
N SER A 730 17.42 -3.93 42.35
CA SER A 730 17.02 -5.09 43.14
C SER A 730 17.05 -6.34 42.26
N THR A 731 17.62 -7.43 42.75
CA THR A 731 17.63 -8.72 42.01
C THR A 731 17.10 -9.90 42.81
N THR A 732 16.70 -10.95 42.10
CA THR A 732 16.30 -12.24 42.73
C THR A 732 17.40 -13.30 42.64
N GLY A 733 18.20 -13.27 41.59
CA GLY A 733 19.27 -14.22 41.27
C GLY A 733 20.67 -13.75 41.65
N GLY A 734 20.80 -12.57 42.30
CA GLY A 734 22.07 -12.05 42.81
C GLY A 734 22.77 -11.04 41.89
N ILE A 735 23.98 -10.64 42.30
CA ILE A 735 24.82 -9.64 41.63
C ILE A 735 26.21 -10.24 41.44
N THR A 736 26.80 -10.07 40.25
CA THR A 736 28.17 -10.54 39.94
C THR A 736 29.04 -9.40 39.42
N GLY A 737 30.37 -9.52 39.61
CA GLY A 737 31.36 -8.57 39.08
C GLY A 737 31.43 -7.21 39.79
N PHE A 738 30.92 -7.10 41.02
CA PHE A 738 30.96 -5.85 41.76
C PHE A 738 32.39 -5.49 42.20
N ASP A 739 32.85 -4.31 41.78
CA ASP A 739 34.04 -3.62 42.26
C ASP A 739 33.64 -2.16 42.59
N PRO A 740 33.74 -1.72 43.87
CA PRO A 740 33.34 -0.36 44.24
C PRO A 740 34.19 0.72 43.55
N SER A 741 35.42 0.40 43.13
CA SER A 741 36.30 1.32 42.41
C SER A 741 36.00 1.43 40.91
N ALA A 742 35.10 0.59 40.39
CA ALA A 742 34.58 0.66 39.02
C ALA A 742 33.35 1.59 38.86
N PHE A 743 33.10 2.47 39.83
CA PHE A 743 31.99 3.43 39.80
C PHE A 743 32.48 4.87 39.98
N ILE A 744 31.95 5.78 39.17
CA ILE A 744 32.04 7.23 39.36
C ILE A 744 30.66 7.73 39.76
N ILE A 745 30.59 8.52 40.84
CA ILE A 745 29.36 9.17 41.26
C ILE A 745 29.45 10.66 40.97
N ASN A 746 28.60 11.14 40.08
CA ASN A 746 28.39 12.55 39.83
C ASN A 746 27.23 13.05 40.69
N SER A 747 27.56 13.65 41.83
CA SER A 747 26.61 14.23 42.78
C SER A 747 26.44 15.76 42.62
N THR A 748 26.95 16.36 41.54
CA THR A 748 27.02 17.83 41.38
C THR A 748 25.67 18.54 41.49
N GLN A 749 24.56 17.87 41.17
CA GLN A 749 23.22 18.44 41.29
C GLN A 749 22.60 18.30 42.70
N PHE A 750 23.13 17.39 43.52
CA PHE A 750 22.68 17.20 44.90
C PHE A 750 23.32 18.25 45.82
N THR A 751 22.54 19.23 46.27
CA THR A 751 23.02 20.35 47.10
C THR A 751 22.50 20.33 48.53
N ALA A 752 21.71 19.31 48.90
CA ALA A 752 20.98 19.24 50.17
C ALA A 752 21.88 18.97 51.39
N GLY A 753 22.99 18.24 51.20
CA GLY A 753 23.92 17.85 52.26
C GLY A 753 25.36 17.80 51.74
N THR A 754 26.32 17.74 52.66
CA THR A 754 27.77 17.78 52.36
C THR A 754 28.45 16.41 52.46
N GLY A 755 27.68 15.35 52.68
CA GLY A 755 28.14 13.98 52.78
C GLY A 755 28.70 13.39 51.49
N THR A 756 29.27 12.20 51.60
CA THR A 756 29.86 11.46 50.48
C THR A 756 28.92 10.36 49.99
N TRP A 757 29.09 9.97 48.74
CA TRP A 757 28.31 8.91 48.10
C TRP A 757 29.22 7.74 47.71
N ALA A 758 28.73 6.51 47.87
CA ALA A 758 29.40 5.29 47.43
C ALA A 758 28.40 4.26 46.90
N VAL A 759 28.84 3.37 46.02
CA VAL A 759 28.04 2.21 45.59
C VAL A 759 28.44 1.01 46.44
N GLN A 760 27.47 0.24 46.92
CA GLN A 760 27.69 -0.99 47.68
C GLN A 760 26.70 -2.08 47.29
N VAL A 761 27.00 -3.32 47.66
CA VAL A 761 26.07 -4.45 47.56
C VAL A 761 25.54 -4.79 48.95
N SER A 762 24.22 -4.91 49.08
CA SER A 762 23.55 -5.36 50.30
C SER A 762 22.54 -6.45 49.97
N GLY A 763 22.88 -7.70 50.31
CA GLY A 763 22.12 -8.86 49.86
C GLY A 763 22.07 -8.92 48.32
N ASN A 764 20.86 -8.92 47.76
CA ASN A 764 20.64 -8.91 46.31
C ASN A 764 20.44 -7.50 45.72
N ASN A 765 20.75 -6.45 46.47
CA ASN A 765 20.54 -5.08 46.04
C ASN A 765 21.86 -4.38 45.77
N LEU A 766 21.93 -3.68 44.63
CA LEU A 766 22.92 -2.63 44.40
C LEU A 766 22.38 -1.35 45.05
N VAL A 767 23.15 -0.77 45.95
CA VAL A 767 22.73 0.34 46.81
C VAL A 767 23.64 1.54 46.60
N LEU A 768 23.05 2.71 46.40
CA LEU A 768 23.71 4.00 46.48
C LEU A 768 23.65 4.49 47.94
N ALA A 769 24.79 4.54 48.60
CA ALA A 769 24.93 4.90 50.00
C ALA A 769 25.37 6.36 50.14
N TYR A 770 24.61 7.14 50.91
CA TYR A 770 25.02 8.45 51.40
C TYR A 770 25.60 8.32 52.80
N THR A 771 26.71 8.99 53.06
CA THR A 771 27.31 9.13 54.39
C THR A 771 27.39 10.62 54.74
N ALA A 772 26.63 11.06 55.75
CA ALA A 772 26.54 12.47 56.15
C ALA A 772 27.91 13.05 56.55
N ALA A 773 28.14 14.34 56.28
CA ALA A 773 29.38 15.03 56.68
C ALA A 773 29.18 15.76 58.02
N GLY A 774 30.07 15.51 58.98
CA GLY A 774 30.09 16.27 60.25
C GLY A 774 29.46 15.60 61.47
N SER A 775 29.74 14.32 61.66
CA SER A 775 30.37 13.79 62.88
C SER A 775 30.78 12.39 62.50
N SER A 776 32.09 12.14 62.40
CA SER A 776 32.55 10.77 62.18
C SER A 776 31.87 9.86 63.21
N PRO A 777 31.54 8.61 62.88
CA PRO A 777 31.20 7.62 63.89
C PRO A 777 32.18 7.65 65.09
N TYR A 778 33.46 7.94 64.83
CA TYR A 778 34.48 8.22 65.84
C TYR A 778 34.14 9.44 66.73
N ASP A 779 33.73 10.57 66.14
CA ASP A 779 33.44 11.81 66.89
C ASP A 779 32.20 11.65 67.78
N THR A 780 31.21 10.89 67.31
CA THR A 780 30.00 10.56 68.11
C THR A 780 30.35 9.62 69.25
N TRP A 781 31.17 8.60 68.97
CA TRP A 781 31.62 7.63 69.96
C TRP A 781 32.51 8.26 71.04
N ILE A 782 33.53 9.05 70.65
CA ILE A 782 34.46 9.65 71.60
C ILE A 782 33.80 10.72 72.49
N ALA A 783 32.75 11.39 71.99
CA ALA A 783 31.93 12.31 72.79
C ALA A 783 31.21 11.63 73.97
N GLY A 784 31.03 10.30 73.92
CA GLY A 784 30.53 9.49 75.04
C GLY A 784 31.50 9.41 76.23
N TYR A 785 32.75 9.87 76.07
CA TYR A 785 33.81 9.80 77.07
C TYR A 785 34.38 11.19 77.41
N PRO A 786 33.58 12.09 78.02
CA PRO A 786 33.98 13.49 78.25
C PRO A 786 35.13 13.68 79.26
N GLY A 787 35.56 12.61 79.94
CA GLY A 787 36.59 12.64 80.98
C GLY A 787 38.01 12.23 80.53
N LEU A 788 38.21 11.90 79.25
CA LEU A 788 39.50 11.47 78.74
C LEU A 788 40.51 12.62 78.66
N SER A 789 41.78 12.32 78.91
CA SER A 789 42.88 13.30 78.80
C SER A 789 43.29 13.62 77.37
N ASP A 790 42.96 12.74 76.41
CA ASP A 790 43.22 12.90 74.98
C ASP A 790 42.13 12.20 74.18
N THR A 791 41.35 12.97 73.42
CA THR A 791 40.26 12.47 72.58
C THR A 791 40.64 12.42 71.10
N SER A 792 41.91 12.63 70.75
CA SER A 792 42.37 12.57 69.36
C SER A 792 42.41 11.12 68.84
N PRO A 793 42.18 10.86 67.54
CA PRO A 793 42.20 9.48 66.99
C PRO A 793 43.49 8.68 67.28
N GLY A 794 44.62 9.38 67.40
CA GLY A 794 45.92 8.78 67.73
C GLY A 794 46.26 8.78 69.21
N GLY A 795 45.39 9.33 70.07
CA GLY A 795 45.58 9.35 71.52
C GLY A 795 45.42 7.97 72.14
N ASP A 796 46.10 7.76 73.26
CA ASP A 796 46.04 6.55 74.10
C ASP A 796 45.94 7.03 75.57
N PRO A 797 44.74 7.49 75.98
CA PRO A 797 44.56 8.17 77.27
C PRO A 797 44.65 7.23 78.48
N ASP A 798 44.40 5.93 78.31
CA ASP A 798 44.53 4.92 79.36
C ASP A 798 45.86 4.15 79.36
N ARG A 799 46.69 4.37 78.33
CA ARG A 799 48.08 3.90 78.18
C ARG A 799 48.22 2.40 78.04
N ASP A 800 47.27 1.77 77.37
CA ASP A 800 47.31 0.33 77.10
C ASP A 800 47.98 -0.03 75.75
N GLY A 801 48.32 0.98 74.95
CA GLY A 801 48.99 0.84 73.66
C GLY A 801 48.03 0.75 72.47
N LEU A 802 46.71 0.81 72.68
CA LEU A 802 45.71 1.00 71.64
C LEU A 802 45.40 2.48 71.50
N SER A 803 45.32 2.96 70.25
CA SER A 803 44.86 4.32 70.03
C SER A 803 43.33 4.37 70.06
N ASN A 804 42.76 5.51 70.44
CA ASN A 804 41.32 5.75 70.43
C ASN A 804 40.63 5.28 69.13
N LEU A 805 41.30 5.43 67.97
CA LEU A 805 40.77 4.97 66.68
C LEU A 805 40.74 3.43 66.53
N VAL A 806 41.72 2.72 67.08
CA VAL A 806 41.75 1.25 67.13
C VAL A 806 40.72 0.76 68.14
N GLU A 807 40.54 1.48 69.24
CA GLU A 807 39.52 1.19 70.23
C GLU A 807 38.10 1.41 69.72
N PHE A 808 37.89 2.46 68.92
CA PHE A 808 36.64 2.68 68.20
C PHE A 808 36.34 1.55 67.21
N LEU A 809 37.36 1.10 66.47
CA LEU A 809 37.25 -0.04 65.57
C LEU A 809 36.87 -1.32 66.34
N TYR A 810 37.50 -1.54 67.49
CA TYR A 810 37.30 -2.73 68.29
C TYR A 810 36.05 -2.69 69.15
N GLY A 811 35.52 -1.51 69.48
CA GLY A 811 34.43 -1.32 70.42
C GLY A 811 34.85 -1.47 71.88
N THR A 812 36.06 -1.00 72.22
CA THR A 812 36.59 -1.00 73.60
C THR A 812 36.34 0.36 74.28
N ASN A 813 36.67 0.49 75.57
CA ASN A 813 36.49 1.73 76.31
C ASN A 813 37.84 2.47 76.44
N PRO A 814 38.01 3.65 75.81
CA PRO A 814 39.27 4.40 75.82
C PRO A 814 39.70 4.94 77.19
N GLY A 815 38.84 4.87 78.20
CA GLY A 815 39.19 5.24 79.57
C GLY A 815 39.61 4.06 80.44
N SER A 816 39.80 2.85 79.89
CA SER A 816 39.98 1.63 80.67
C SER A 816 40.80 0.59 79.93
N SER A 817 42.04 0.40 80.40
CA SER A 817 43.01 -0.52 79.78
C SER A 817 42.43 -1.91 79.51
N VAL A 818 42.53 -2.37 78.26
CA VAL A 818 42.06 -3.68 77.83
C VAL A 818 43.20 -4.58 77.35
N ASN A 819 43.26 -5.80 77.87
CA ASN A 819 44.25 -6.81 77.46
C ASN A 819 43.64 -7.94 76.59
N SER A 820 42.31 -7.95 76.41
CA SER A 820 41.56 -9.10 75.89
C SER A 820 41.08 -8.98 74.44
N VAL A 821 41.33 -7.84 73.78
CA VAL A 821 40.84 -7.58 72.42
C VAL A 821 42.03 -7.26 71.53
N SER A 822 42.58 -8.29 70.88
CA SER A 822 43.70 -8.18 69.94
C SER A 822 43.36 -8.97 68.67
N PRO A 823 43.95 -8.62 67.52
CA PRO A 823 43.80 -9.44 66.32
C PRO A 823 44.21 -10.89 66.57
N GLU A 824 43.37 -11.82 66.13
CA GLU A 824 43.64 -13.24 66.17
C GLU A 824 44.48 -13.62 64.94
N VAL A 825 45.59 -14.34 65.17
CA VAL A 825 46.43 -14.87 64.08
C VAL A 825 46.45 -16.38 64.18
N VAL A 826 45.90 -17.04 63.17
CA VAL A 826 45.86 -18.51 63.08
C VAL A 826 46.55 -18.95 61.81
N TYR A 827 47.32 -20.04 61.88
CA TYR A 827 47.90 -20.68 60.71
C TYR A 827 47.15 -21.98 60.41
N ASP A 828 46.81 -22.20 59.13
CA ASP A 828 46.26 -23.48 58.69
C ASP A 828 47.37 -24.54 58.48
N SER A 829 46.98 -25.77 58.15
CA SER A 829 47.93 -26.86 57.85
C SER A 829 48.82 -26.60 56.64
N SER A 830 48.47 -25.63 55.79
CA SER A 830 49.22 -25.18 54.61
C SER A 830 50.06 -23.92 54.90
N HIS A 831 50.15 -23.52 56.17
CA HIS A 831 50.84 -22.32 56.65
C HIS A 831 50.30 -21.00 56.08
N ASN A 832 49.08 -20.99 55.56
CA ASN A 832 48.41 -19.72 55.26
C ASN A 832 48.04 -19.06 56.57
N MET A 833 48.25 -17.75 56.64
CA MET A 833 47.99 -16.96 57.83
C MET A 833 46.62 -16.33 57.73
N THR A 834 45.75 -16.62 58.69
CA THR A 834 44.48 -15.92 58.89
C THR A 834 44.69 -14.85 59.94
N PHE A 835 44.44 -13.59 59.58
CA PHE A 835 44.47 -12.43 60.45
C PHE A 835 43.03 -11.93 60.63
N ALA A 836 42.46 -12.10 61.82
CA ALA A 836 41.11 -11.67 62.14
C ALA A 836 41.14 -10.53 63.16
N PHE A 837 40.41 -9.45 62.91
CA PHE A 837 40.31 -8.33 63.85
C PHE A 837 38.85 -7.92 64.07
N PRO A 838 38.51 -7.39 65.26
CA PRO A 838 37.17 -6.90 65.52
C PRO A 838 36.88 -5.63 64.72
N GLN A 839 35.66 -5.52 64.20
CA GLN A 839 35.13 -4.31 63.60
C GLN A 839 33.68 -4.12 64.07
N THR A 840 33.41 -3.00 64.75
CA THR A 840 32.04 -2.60 65.08
C THR A 840 31.29 -2.19 63.81
N LEU A 841 29.95 -2.30 63.84
CA LEU A 841 29.11 -1.83 62.72
C LEU A 841 29.27 -0.32 62.50
N GLU A 842 29.49 0.45 63.56
CA GLU A 842 29.71 1.90 63.51
C GLU A 842 31.06 2.25 62.87
N ALA A 843 32.07 1.38 63.02
CA ALA A 843 33.39 1.51 62.42
C ALA A 843 33.49 0.91 61.00
N SER A 844 32.43 0.32 60.45
CA SER A 844 32.48 -0.30 59.11
C SER A 844 32.68 0.72 57.98
N ALA A 845 32.45 2.01 58.27
CA ALA A 845 32.69 3.13 57.37
C ALA A 845 34.15 3.64 57.41
N MET A 846 35.01 3.12 58.30
CA MET A 846 36.41 3.53 58.37
C MET A 846 37.28 2.83 57.31
N ASN A 847 38.34 3.52 56.89
CA ASN A 847 39.40 2.94 56.07
C ASN A 847 40.35 2.08 56.93
N SER A 848 39.86 0.92 57.37
CA SER A 848 40.69 -0.13 57.98
C SER A 848 41.17 -1.11 56.91
N ARG A 849 42.48 -1.33 56.80
CA ARG A 849 43.05 -2.32 55.88
C ARG A 849 44.13 -3.14 56.55
N VAL A 850 44.27 -4.38 56.11
CA VAL A 850 45.40 -5.22 56.50
C VAL A 850 46.53 -4.98 55.51
N GLU A 851 47.72 -4.68 56.02
CA GLU A 851 48.93 -4.58 55.23
C GLU A 851 49.89 -5.70 55.62
N TYR A 852 50.60 -6.26 54.63
CA TYR A 852 51.61 -7.28 54.85
C TYR A 852 52.99 -6.82 54.33
N SER A 853 54.04 -7.37 54.92
CA SER A 853 55.43 -7.03 54.60
C SER A 853 56.34 -8.24 54.77
N THR A 854 57.44 -8.26 54.02
CA THR A 854 58.53 -9.24 54.18
C THR A 854 59.77 -8.64 54.88
N ASN A 855 59.79 -7.32 55.10
CA ASN A 855 60.99 -6.59 55.56
C ASN A 855 60.73 -5.47 56.59
N LEU A 856 59.48 -5.27 57.02
CA LEU A 856 59.01 -4.19 57.92
C LEU A 856 59.15 -2.76 57.39
N SER A 857 59.86 -2.52 56.29
CA SER A 857 60.08 -1.19 55.70
C SER A 857 59.16 -0.89 54.52
N SER A 858 58.72 -1.91 53.79
CA SER A 858 57.80 -1.82 52.65
C SER A 858 56.54 -2.63 52.95
N TRP A 859 55.38 -2.02 52.80
CA TRP A 859 54.09 -2.62 53.15
C TRP A 859 53.17 -2.65 51.93
N THR A 860 52.54 -3.79 51.69
CA THR A 860 51.55 -4.01 50.62
C THR A 860 50.18 -4.18 51.24
N THR A 861 49.14 -3.57 50.66
CA THR A 861 47.76 -3.73 51.14
C THR A 861 47.21 -5.08 50.68
N ALA A 862 46.54 -5.81 51.58
CA ALA A 862 45.82 -7.03 51.22
C ALA A 862 44.52 -6.68 50.48
N VAL A 863 44.33 -7.23 49.27
CA VAL A 863 43.16 -6.98 48.41
C VAL A 863 42.46 -8.31 48.15
N ASN A 864 41.14 -8.35 48.35
CA ASN A 864 40.36 -9.58 48.18
C ASN A 864 40.43 -10.10 46.74
N GLY A 865 40.74 -11.38 46.55
CA GLY A 865 40.87 -12.01 45.23
C GLY A 865 42.24 -11.83 44.55
N GLU A 866 43.12 -10.97 45.07
CA GLU A 866 44.48 -10.80 44.53
C GLU A 866 45.47 -11.76 45.20
N ALA A 867 46.38 -12.34 44.41
CA ALA A 867 47.46 -13.21 44.91
C ALA A 867 47.02 -14.34 45.87
N GLY A 868 45.76 -14.81 45.74
CA GLY A 868 45.17 -15.85 46.59
C GLY A 868 44.63 -15.35 47.95
N ILE A 869 44.58 -14.04 48.17
CA ILE A 869 44.05 -13.42 49.39
C ILE A 869 42.52 -13.50 49.40
N SER A 870 41.93 -13.82 50.55
CA SER A 870 40.48 -13.72 50.76
C SER A 870 40.15 -12.86 51.98
N ILE A 871 39.13 -12.01 51.84
CA ILE A 871 38.64 -11.12 52.90
C ILE A 871 37.13 -11.31 53.02
N PHE A 872 36.66 -11.65 54.21
CA PHE A 872 35.24 -11.79 54.52
C PHE A 872 34.94 -11.37 55.96
N THR A 873 33.67 -11.16 56.28
CA THR A 873 33.24 -10.71 57.61
C THR A 873 32.36 -11.77 58.27
N ILE A 874 32.63 -12.10 59.54
CA ILE A 874 31.79 -12.98 60.36
C ILE A 874 31.02 -12.12 61.37
N PRO A 875 29.67 -12.09 61.32
CA PRO A 875 28.88 -11.30 62.26
C PRO A 875 29.02 -11.77 63.72
N ASN A 876 29.06 -10.83 64.67
CA ASN A 876 29.03 -11.10 66.14
C ASN A 876 30.06 -12.13 66.64
N TYR A 877 31.26 -12.14 66.04
CA TYR A 877 32.30 -13.13 66.36
C TYR A 877 33.01 -12.84 67.70
N PHE A 878 33.22 -11.57 68.03
CA PHE A 878 33.93 -11.19 69.27
C PHE A 878 32.98 -11.05 70.47
N PRO A 879 33.47 -11.26 71.72
CA PRO A 879 32.63 -11.23 72.93
C PRO A 879 31.88 -9.91 73.19
N ASN A 880 32.34 -8.82 72.59
CA ASN A 880 31.71 -7.49 72.66
C ASN A 880 30.65 -7.25 71.57
N GLY A 881 30.32 -8.28 70.77
CA GLY A 881 29.34 -8.17 69.69
C GLY A 881 29.90 -7.59 68.39
N ALA A 882 31.20 -7.31 68.30
CA ALA A 882 31.82 -6.86 67.06
C ALA A 882 31.92 -8.00 66.02
N ASN A 883 31.87 -7.62 64.74
CA ASN A 883 32.12 -8.55 63.64
C ASN A 883 33.62 -8.89 63.58
N ALA A 884 33.98 -10.05 63.06
CA ALA A 884 35.36 -10.35 62.69
C ALA A 884 35.58 -10.11 61.21
N VAL A 885 36.47 -9.17 60.87
CA VAL A 885 37.02 -9.08 59.52
C VAL A 885 38.18 -10.06 59.43
N VAL A 886 38.01 -11.08 58.61
CA VAL A 886 38.96 -12.19 58.46
C VAL A 886 39.71 -12.02 57.15
N VAL A 887 41.03 -11.89 57.24
CA VAL A 887 41.94 -11.78 56.09
C VAL A 887 42.83 -13.02 56.04
N SER A 888 42.65 -13.85 55.03
CA SER A 888 43.51 -15.01 54.77
C SER A 888 44.62 -14.63 53.79
N LEU A 889 45.87 -14.77 54.21
CA LEU A 889 47.09 -14.45 53.49
C LEU A 889 47.84 -15.75 53.15
N PRO A 890 48.02 -16.09 51.86
CA PRO A 890 48.73 -17.29 51.46
C PRO A 890 50.21 -17.30 51.87
N SER A 891 50.73 -18.49 52.18
CA SER A 891 52.16 -18.67 52.50
C SER A 891 53.09 -18.30 51.34
N SER A 892 52.60 -18.29 50.10
CA SER A 892 53.33 -17.83 48.91
C SER A 892 53.72 -16.35 48.95
N LEU A 893 53.10 -15.55 49.81
CA LEU A 893 53.44 -14.13 50.00
C LEU A 893 54.70 -13.92 50.85
N ALA A 894 55.19 -14.96 51.54
CA ALA A 894 56.38 -14.90 52.38
C ALA A 894 57.67 -15.16 51.56
N ASN A 895 58.56 -14.18 51.47
CA ASN A 895 59.88 -14.35 50.84
C ASN A 895 60.95 -14.66 51.91
N GLY A 896 61.59 -15.83 51.81
CA GLY A 896 62.66 -16.23 52.75
C GLY A 896 62.18 -16.53 54.18
N GLY A 897 60.90 -16.91 54.35
CA GLY A 897 60.35 -17.37 55.63
C GLY A 897 59.99 -16.27 56.64
N LYS A 898 60.11 -14.99 56.29
CA LYS A 898 59.69 -13.86 57.13
C LYS A 898 58.43 -13.22 56.56
N PHE A 899 57.41 -13.07 57.41
CA PHE A 899 56.12 -12.49 57.02
C PHE A 899 55.57 -11.68 58.19
N PHE A 900 55.21 -10.43 57.93
CA PHE A 900 54.70 -9.50 58.91
C PHE A 900 53.35 -8.99 58.44
N VAL A 901 52.43 -8.82 59.38
CA VAL A 901 51.10 -8.28 59.14
C VAL A 901 50.84 -7.16 60.12
N ARG A 902 50.14 -6.12 59.67
CA ARG A 902 49.61 -5.08 60.53
C ARG A 902 48.21 -4.70 60.10
N LEU A 903 47.41 -4.33 61.08
CA LEU A 903 46.20 -3.58 60.84
C LEU A 903 46.57 -2.11 60.73
N LYS A 904 46.20 -1.47 59.62
CA LYS A 904 46.30 -0.03 59.46
C LYS A 904 44.90 0.57 59.49
N VAL A 905 44.63 1.29 60.57
CA VAL A 905 43.41 2.08 60.72
C VAL A 905 43.78 3.52 60.40
N THR A 906 43.18 4.06 59.35
CA THR A 906 43.24 5.49 59.07
C THR A 906 41.90 6.09 59.43
N GLY A 907 41.92 7.26 60.07
CA GLY A 907 40.70 8.01 60.39
C GLY A 907 39.91 8.33 59.11
N PRO A 908 38.66 8.76 59.27
CA PRO A 908 37.88 9.32 58.16
C PRO A 908 38.64 10.42 57.42
#